data_AF-A0A7L0RB96-F1
#
_entry.id   AF-A0A7L0RB96-F1
#
_cell.length_a   1.000
_cell.length_b   1.000
_cell.length_c   1.000
_cell.angle_alpha   90.00
_cell.angle_beta   90.00
_cell.angle_gamma   90.00
#
_symmetry.space_group_name_H-M   'P 1'
#
loop_
_entity.id
_entity.type
_entity.pdbx_description
1 polymer ?
#
loop_
_entity_poly.entity_id
_entity_poly.type
_entity_poly.pdbx_seq_one_letter_code
_entity_poly.pdbx_strand_id
1 'polypeptide(L)'
;MNSSVLLHLIVMLAQLWPCSASMQNSSAQNTAQSFTPVRRVKRGWLWEPLFATEEQISPDPVYIGQLKSDLDKEDGNLEYILSGEGAGSFFYIDKYTGKIYVKQKLDREKKPFYILTAKAINRSTQLPVEPDSEFIIKVRDINDNEPQFLDGPYVATVPEMSPEGTSVTQVTATDADDPSYGNSARLLYSLVEGQPYFSVEPTTGVIRMASQMDRETKDQYLVIIQAKDMVGQPGAFSATATVTINLSDINDNPPEFPQRLYYMSVSEEAPVGTTVGKVFAEDRDIGDNAAMDYFIDTDSSDVFNIITNDETQEGIILLKKRVDYESKSRYSIQVKAVNRYIDERFLKEGPFEDTTIVKINVEDADEPPLFTLENYVMEIREGAMRGTLVGAVTARDPDDDESPVRYSIVHSSHLKRLFSINEHNGAIITTEPLDREIASWHNITVTATETRNPEKISEANVYVQVLDVNDNAPEFPKNYETFVCENAVSGQLIQNISAVDKDDSAEGHHFYFSLAQEDSNSSHFTVKDNQDNTAGIFTGKSGFSRQEQFFFYLPILIQDNGTPPLTSTNTLTVTLCDCDTEVNTFYCRYGAFMYSLGLSTEALVAVLACILIFLVFFLAIVAIRQQQQKKPPFSEKMEDFRENIVSYDDEGGGEEDTEAFDISALRTRTVMRTHKPRKKVTSEIQSLYRQSLQVGPDSAIFREFISEKLKEANSDPSVPPYDSLQTYAFEGTGSLAGSLSSLGSNTSDMDQSYDYLADWGPHFKQLAGMYSSHRTVGD
;
A
#
# COMPACT_ATOMS: atom_id res chain seq x y z
N MET A 1 64.09 7.90 -90.74
CA MET A 1 65.36 7.29 -90.33
C MET A 1 65.09 5.85 -89.91
N ASN A 2 66.07 4.97 -90.12
CA ASN A 2 66.26 3.58 -89.65
C ASN A 2 65.40 3.19 -88.42
N SER A 3 64.61 2.09 -88.40
CA SER A 3 64.93 0.65 -88.57
C SER A 3 65.69 0.06 -87.37
N SER A 4 65.43 -1.17 -86.87
CA SER A 4 64.40 -2.20 -87.13
C SER A 4 64.36 -3.13 -85.88
N VAL A 5 64.09 -4.45 -85.80
CA VAL A 5 63.84 -5.62 -86.67
C VAL A 5 63.33 -6.75 -85.72
N LEU A 6 62.47 -7.75 -86.00
CA LEU A 6 61.34 -7.98 -86.94
C LEU A 6 60.41 -9.01 -86.18
N LEU A 7 59.67 -10.03 -86.65
CA LEU A 7 59.35 -10.66 -87.94
C LEU A 7 57.89 -11.22 -87.91
N HIS A 8 56.93 -10.45 -88.44
CA HIS A 8 55.85 -10.91 -89.36
C HIS A 8 54.74 -11.90 -88.90
N LEU A 9 53.56 -11.99 -89.57
CA LEU A 9 53.11 -11.40 -90.86
C LEU A 9 51.58 -11.09 -90.87
N ILE A 10 51.18 -9.95 -91.46
CA ILE A 10 49.93 -9.66 -92.24
C ILE A 10 48.56 -10.13 -91.68
N VAL A 11 47.65 -9.25 -91.23
CA VAL A 11 46.73 -8.35 -92.02
C VAL A 11 45.56 -9.11 -92.68
N MET A 12 44.29 -8.68 -92.80
CA MET A 12 43.38 -7.60 -92.31
C MET A 12 42.39 -7.32 -93.47
N LEU A 13 41.15 -6.91 -93.14
CA LEU A 13 40.15 -6.20 -93.99
C LEU A 13 39.28 -6.95 -95.03
N ALA A 14 38.01 -6.48 -95.06
CA ALA A 14 37.06 -6.41 -96.19
C ALA A 14 36.38 -7.72 -96.67
N GLN A 15 35.10 -7.74 -97.12
CA GLN A 15 34.01 -6.74 -97.12
C GLN A 15 32.62 -7.37 -97.44
N LEU A 16 31.54 -6.59 -97.27
CA LEU A 16 30.26 -6.62 -98.01
C LEU A 16 29.33 -7.87 -97.99
N TRP A 17 28.17 -7.68 -97.34
CA TRP A 17 26.78 -7.81 -97.84
C TRP A 17 26.23 -9.08 -98.57
N PRO A 18 24.88 -9.27 -98.60
CA PRO A 18 24.24 -10.58 -98.82
C PRO A 18 23.54 -10.76 -100.18
N CYS A 19 23.23 -12.02 -100.58
CA CYS A 19 21.96 -12.34 -101.26
C CYS A 19 21.62 -13.85 -101.46
N SER A 20 20.33 -14.17 -101.30
CA SER A 20 19.47 -15.03 -102.16
C SER A 20 19.66 -16.56 -102.33
N ALA A 21 18.51 -17.19 -102.67
CA ALA A 21 18.26 -18.53 -103.25
C ALA A 21 18.68 -19.78 -102.42
N SER A 22 17.82 -20.72 -102.00
CA SER A 22 16.52 -21.30 -102.46
C SER A 22 16.61 -22.46 -103.47
N MET A 23 15.55 -23.30 -103.47
CA MET A 23 15.37 -24.58 -104.19
C MET A 23 16.15 -25.80 -103.63
N GLN A 24 15.66 -27.06 -103.73
CA GLN A 24 14.46 -27.57 -104.42
C GLN A 24 13.82 -28.82 -103.75
N ASN A 25 12.59 -29.16 -104.16
CA ASN A 25 11.82 -30.34 -103.73
C ASN A 25 12.39 -31.68 -104.21
N SER A 26 12.06 -32.76 -103.48
CA SER A 26 11.75 -34.09 -104.04
C SER A 26 10.64 -34.77 -103.22
N SER A 27 9.98 -35.81 -103.74
CA SER A 27 8.69 -36.30 -103.20
C SER A 27 8.41 -37.80 -103.45
N ALA A 28 7.36 -38.31 -102.78
CA ALA A 28 6.82 -39.69 -102.82
C ALA A 28 7.67 -40.75 -102.06
N GLN A 29 7.14 -41.86 -101.54
CA GLN A 29 5.94 -42.64 -101.93
C GLN A 29 5.10 -43.17 -100.74
N ASN A 30 3.96 -43.81 -101.05
CA ASN A 30 3.03 -44.44 -100.11
C ASN A 30 3.50 -45.81 -99.58
N THR A 31 3.08 -46.15 -98.36
CA THR A 31 2.78 -47.52 -97.93
C THR A 31 1.43 -47.55 -97.21
N ALA A 32 0.66 -48.62 -97.38
CA ALA A 32 -0.66 -48.79 -96.76
C ALA A 32 -0.59 -49.82 -95.62
N GLN A 33 -1.28 -49.56 -94.52
CA GLN A 33 -1.53 -50.52 -93.44
C GLN A 33 -3.04 -50.63 -93.16
N SER A 34 -3.47 -51.84 -92.82
CA SER A 34 -4.88 -52.18 -92.59
C SER A 34 -5.33 -51.83 -91.18
N PHE A 35 -6.37 -51.00 -91.06
CA PHE A 35 -7.06 -50.77 -89.78
C PHE A 35 -7.95 -51.97 -89.42
N THR A 36 -7.72 -52.57 -88.25
CA THR A 36 -8.72 -53.39 -87.57
C THR A 36 -9.72 -52.47 -86.85
N PRO A 37 -11.03 -52.73 -86.94
CA PRO A 37 -12.03 -51.89 -86.27
C PRO A 37 -11.99 -52.11 -84.76
N VAL A 38 -11.77 -51.03 -84.00
CA VAL A 38 -11.83 -51.05 -82.53
C VAL A 38 -13.26 -51.41 -82.09
N ARG A 39 -13.43 -52.60 -81.52
CA ARG A 39 -14.72 -53.06 -80.98
C ARG A 39 -15.04 -52.27 -79.71
N ARG A 40 -15.79 -51.17 -79.85
CA ARG A 40 -16.27 -50.37 -78.71
C ARG A 40 -17.00 -51.28 -77.71
N VAL A 41 -16.53 -51.29 -76.47
CA VAL A 41 -17.28 -51.83 -75.34
C VAL A 41 -18.43 -50.86 -75.05
N LYS A 42 -19.63 -51.38 -74.77
CA LYS A 42 -20.76 -50.54 -74.34
C LYS A 42 -20.40 -49.89 -73.00
N ARG A 43 -20.57 -48.58 -72.88
CA ARG A 43 -20.43 -47.89 -71.58
C ARG A 43 -21.59 -48.33 -70.68
N GLY A 44 -21.37 -48.31 -69.36
CA GLY A 44 -22.44 -48.47 -68.38
C GLY A 44 -23.41 -47.29 -68.41
N TRP A 45 -24.37 -47.29 -67.48
CA TRP A 45 -25.33 -46.21 -67.30
C TRP A 45 -24.64 -44.84 -67.18
N LEU A 46 -25.19 -43.84 -67.86
CA LEU A 46 -24.79 -42.45 -67.74
C LEU A 46 -25.83 -41.72 -66.88
N TRP A 47 -25.37 -41.09 -65.79
CA TRP A 47 -26.24 -40.46 -64.81
C TRP A 47 -26.14 -38.94 -64.90
N GLU A 48 -27.28 -38.29 -65.12
CA GLU A 48 -27.48 -36.92 -64.66
C GLU A 48 -27.85 -36.96 -63.17
N PRO A 49 -27.44 -35.97 -62.35
CA PRO A 49 -27.78 -35.97 -60.92
C PRO A 49 -29.31 -35.88 -60.72
N LEU A 50 -29.89 -36.91 -60.12
CA LEU A 50 -31.31 -36.91 -59.77
C LEU A 50 -31.52 -36.12 -58.47
N PHE A 51 -32.59 -35.34 -58.45
CA PHE A 51 -32.95 -34.50 -57.33
C PHE A 51 -34.40 -34.75 -56.90
N ALA A 52 -34.61 -34.84 -55.60
CA ALA A 52 -35.93 -34.80 -54.98
C ALA A 52 -35.96 -33.59 -54.03
N THR A 53 -37.02 -32.79 -54.04
CA THR A 53 -37.19 -31.74 -53.02
C THR A 53 -37.68 -32.37 -51.73
N GLU A 54 -37.17 -31.89 -50.60
CA GLU A 54 -37.72 -32.28 -49.29
C GLU A 54 -39.07 -31.63 -48.99
N GLU A 55 -39.66 -32.02 -47.87
CA GLU A 55 -40.91 -31.50 -47.29
C GLU A 55 -42.14 -31.55 -48.22
N GLN A 56 -41.98 -32.01 -49.46
CA GLN A 56 -42.96 -31.93 -50.53
C GLN A 56 -44.14 -32.88 -50.29
N ILE A 57 -45.20 -32.33 -49.66
CA ILE A 57 -46.47 -33.03 -49.44
C ILE A 57 -47.19 -33.20 -50.79
N SER A 58 -47.25 -34.44 -51.28
CA SER A 58 -48.03 -34.84 -52.46
C SER A 58 -48.84 -36.10 -52.18
N PRO A 59 -50.12 -36.18 -52.57
CA PRO A 59 -50.93 -37.40 -52.44
C PRO A 59 -50.52 -38.48 -53.47
N ASP A 60 -50.01 -38.05 -54.63
CA ASP A 60 -49.50 -38.92 -55.69
C ASP A 60 -47.96 -38.94 -55.69
N PRO A 61 -47.30 -40.05 -56.08
CA PRO A 61 -45.84 -40.11 -56.13
C PRO A 61 -45.22 -39.06 -57.07
N VAL A 62 -44.21 -38.34 -56.60
CA VAL A 62 -43.58 -37.22 -57.33
C VAL A 62 -42.50 -37.74 -58.28
N TYR A 63 -42.67 -37.53 -59.58
CA TYR A 63 -41.69 -37.95 -60.60
C TYR A 63 -40.38 -37.16 -60.50
N ILE A 64 -39.24 -37.85 -60.48
CA ILE A 64 -37.90 -37.23 -60.34
C ILE A 64 -36.89 -37.64 -61.43
N GLY A 65 -37.16 -38.68 -62.23
CA GLY A 65 -36.25 -39.14 -63.28
C GLY A 65 -36.72 -40.44 -63.95
N GLN A 66 -36.06 -40.88 -65.01
CA GLN A 66 -36.43 -42.10 -65.74
C GLN A 66 -35.20 -42.88 -66.20
N LEU A 67 -35.17 -44.18 -65.88
CA LEU A 67 -34.24 -45.12 -66.48
C LEU A 67 -34.75 -45.54 -67.86
N LYS A 68 -33.84 -45.64 -68.84
CA LYS A 68 -34.15 -46.26 -70.13
C LYS A 68 -32.93 -46.92 -70.74
N SER A 69 -33.05 -48.20 -71.10
CA SER A 69 -32.05 -48.93 -71.89
C SER A 69 -32.20 -48.58 -73.38
N ASP A 70 -31.11 -48.56 -74.14
CA ASP A 70 -31.13 -48.48 -75.62
C ASP A 70 -31.62 -49.79 -76.28
N LEU A 71 -31.74 -50.86 -75.51
CA LEU A 71 -32.36 -52.13 -75.90
C LEU A 71 -33.88 -52.13 -75.67
N ASP A 72 -34.42 -51.11 -74.99
CA ASP A 72 -35.85 -50.95 -74.75
C ASP A 72 -36.57 -50.48 -76.03
N LYS A 73 -37.51 -51.30 -76.49
CA LYS A 73 -38.32 -51.02 -77.69
C LYS A 73 -39.76 -50.63 -77.34
N GLU A 74 -40.04 -50.36 -76.07
CA GLU A 74 -41.36 -50.05 -75.52
C GLU A 74 -42.37 -51.21 -75.76
N ASP A 75 -41.85 -52.43 -75.91
CA ASP A 75 -42.59 -53.67 -76.20
C ASP A 75 -42.92 -54.51 -74.94
N GLY A 76 -42.53 -54.03 -73.76
CA GLY A 76 -42.76 -54.69 -72.47
C GLY A 76 -41.91 -55.95 -72.22
N ASN A 77 -40.81 -56.13 -72.98
CA ASN A 77 -39.86 -57.23 -72.78
C ASN A 77 -38.77 -56.94 -71.74
N LEU A 78 -38.59 -55.69 -71.31
CA LEU A 78 -37.69 -55.32 -70.22
C LEU A 78 -38.46 -55.05 -68.93
N GLU A 79 -37.78 -55.24 -67.80
CA GLU A 79 -38.28 -54.92 -66.47
C GLU A 79 -37.19 -54.18 -65.68
N TYR A 80 -37.53 -52.98 -65.20
CA TYR A 80 -36.64 -52.09 -64.45
C TYR A 80 -36.82 -52.32 -62.95
N ILE A 81 -35.70 -52.47 -62.25
CA ILE A 81 -35.64 -52.77 -60.81
C ILE A 81 -34.73 -51.75 -60.12
N LEU A 82 -35.19 -51.29 -58.95
CA LEU A 82 -34.48 -50.37 -58.08
C LEU A 82 -34.20 -51.06 -56.74
N SER A 83 -32.96 -51.00 -56.27
CA SER A 83 -32.50 -51.53 -54.99
C SER A 83 -31.56 -50.55 -54.30
N GLY A 84 -31.16 -50.82 -53.06
CA GLY A 84 -30.34 -49.90 -52.26
C GLY A 84 -31.16 -49.12 -51.24
N GLU A 85 -30.64 -48.00 -50.76
CA GLU A 85 -31.18 -47.32 -49.58
C GLU A 85 -32.46 -46.52 -49.91
N GLY A 86 -33.57 -46.86 -49.25
CA GLY A 86 -34.86 -46.22 -49.48
C GLY A 86 -35.66 -46.77 -50.68
N ALA A 87 -35.17 -47.79 -51.38
CA ALA A 87 -35.92 -48.46 -52.44
C ALA A 87 -37.19 -49.14 -51.90
N GLY A 88 -38.34 -48.90 -52.54
CA GLY A 88 -39.66 -49.41 -52.17
C GLY A 88 -40.36 -48.66 -51.02
N SER A 89 -39.60 -48.06 -50.10
CA SER A 89 -40.11 -47.21 -49.02
C SER A 89 -40.26 -45.75 -49.47
N PHE A 90 -39.14 -45.06 -49.73
CA PHE A 90 -39.09 -43.65 -50.14
C PHE A 90 -39.15 -43.50 -51.67
N PHE A 91 -38.46 -44.38 -52.41
CA PHE A 91 -38.35 -44.31 -53.87
C PHE A 91 -39.00 -45.52 -54.54
N TYR A 92 -39.81 -45.27 -55.55
CA TYR A 92 -40.49 -46.28 -56.36
C TYR A 92 -40.04 -46.15 -57.82
N ILE A 93 -39.86 -47.28 -58.50
CA ILE A 93 -39.68 -47.31 -59.95
C ILE A 93 -40.87 -48.01 -60.61
N ASP A 94 -41.46 -47.37 -61.62
CA ASP A 94 -42.38 -48.04 -62.52
C ASP A 94 -41.57 -49.03 -63.37
N LYS A 95 -41.81 -50.31 -63.14
CA LYS A 95 -40.99 -51.41 -63.66
C LYS A 95 -41.10 -51.63 -65.17
N TYR A 96 -42.02 -50.97 -65.86
CA TYR A 96 -42.21 -51.11 -67.31
C TYR A 96 -41.77 -49.87 -68.10
N THR A 97 -41.81 -48.70 -67.50
CA THR A 97 -41.38 -47.42 -68.10
C THR A 97 -40.04 -46.93 -67.57
N GLY A 98 -39.55 -47.49 -66.47
CA GLY A 98 -38.31 -47.07 -65.80
C GLY A 98 -38.42 -45.75 -65.03
N LYS A 99 -39.61 -45.16 -64.93
CA LYS A 99 -39.82 -43.86 -64.26
C LYS A 99 -39.69 -44.00 -62.74
N ILE A 100 -38.85 -43.15 -62.14
CA ILE A 100 -38.58 -43.09 -60.71
C ILE A 100 -39.41 -41.98 -60.06
N TYR A 101 -40.03 -42.31 -58.93
CA TYR A 101 -40.91 -41.45 -58.16
C TYR A 101 -40.54 -41.45 -56.67
N VAL A 102 -40.73 -40.32 -56.01
CA VAL A 102 -40.72 -40.18 -54.54
C VAL A 102 -42.11 -40.50 -54.02
N LYS A 103 -42.20 -41.36 -53.00
CA LYS A 103 -43.45 -41.91 -52.44
C LYS A 103 -43.76 -41.41 -51.03
N GLN A 104 -42.76 -40.92 -50.31
CA GLN A 104 -42.89 -40.38 -48.96
C GLN A 104 -42.11 -39.07 -48.86
N LYS A 105 -42.56 -38.19 -47.95
CA LYS A 105 -41.88 -36.96 -47.55
C LYS A 105 -40.40 -37.25 -47.26
N LEU A 106 -39.50 -36.42 -47.80
CA LEU A 106 -38.07 -36.43 -47.50
C LEU A 106 -37.74 -35.26 -46.58
N ASP A 107 -36.57 -35.33 -45.96
CA ASP A 107 -36.13 -34.54 -44.81
C ASP A 107 -34.59 -34.56 -44.84
N ARG A 108 -33.96 -33.44 -45.21
CA ARG A 108 -32.55 -33.34 -45.61
C ARG A 108 -31.64 -33.31 -44.38
N GLU A 109 -32.09 -32.72 -43.29
CA GLU A 109 -31.42 -32.62 -41.98
C GLU A 109 -31.25 -34.03 -41.39
N LYS A 110 -32.25 -34.91 -41.59
CA LYS A 110 -32.10 -36.34 -41.28
C LYS A 110 -31.30 -37.08 -42.34
N LYS A 111 -31.45 -36.77 -43.63
CA LYS A 111 -30.69 -37.44 -44.70
C LYS A 111 -30.57 -36.64 -46.02
N PRO A 112 -29.41 -36.03 -46.34
CA PRO A 112 -29.27 -35.16 -47.51
C PRO A 112 -29.14 -35.88 -48.87
N PHE A 113 -28.87 -37.19 -48.89
CA PHE A 113 -28.83 -37.98 -50.12
C PHE A 113 -29.04 -39.48 -49.87
N TYR A 114 -29.45 -40.19 -50.93
CA TYR A 114 -29.66 -41.63 -50.94
C TYR A 114 -28.86 -42.28 -52.08
N ILE A 115 -28.20 -43.41 -51.78
CA ILE A 115 -27.46 -44.22 -52.77
C ILE A 115 -28.33 -45.42 -53.16
N LEU A 116 -28.56 -45.56 -54.47
CA LEU A 116 -29.45 -46.56 -55.05
C LEU A 116 -28.77 -47.27 -56.22
N THR A 117 -29.08 -48.55 -56.41
CA THR A 117 -28.62 -49.36 -57.54
C THR A 117 -29.77 -49.59 -58.51
N ALA A 118 -29.55 -49.26 -59.77
CA ALA A 118 -30.45 -49.55 -60.88
C ALA A 118 -30.07 -50.85 -61.58
N LYS A 119 -31.08 -51.60 -62.03
CA LYS A 119 -30.95 -52.82 -62.82
C LYS A 119 -32.04 -52.89 -63.89
N ALA A 120 -31.68 -53.32 -65.10
CA ALA A 120 -32.63 -53.67 -66.15
C ALA A 120 -32.47 -55.15 -66.52
N ILE A 121 -33.55 -55.93 -66.43
CA ILE A 121 -33.56 -57.35 -66.81
C ILE A 121 -34.47 -57.59 -68.02
N ASN A 122 -34.18 -58.62 -68.80
CA ASN A 122 -35.13 -59.12 -69.78
C ASN A 122 -36.18 -60.00 -69.08
N ARG A 123 -37.45 -59.65 -69.22
CA ARG A 123 -38.57 -60.32 -68.54
C ARG A 123 -38.73 -61.80 -68.93
N SER A 124 -38.34 -62.19 -70.14
CA SER A 124 -38.46 -63.56 -70.65
C SER A 124 -37.30 -64.48 -70.25
N THR A 125 -36.09 -63.95 -70.04
CA THR A 125 -34.91 -64.75 -69.62
C THR A 125 -34.51 -64.54 -68.17
N GLN A 126 -35.04 -63.50 -67.50
CA GLN A 126 -34.68 -63.07 -66.14
C GLN A 126 -33.18 -62.74 -65.96
N LEU A 127 -32.46 -62.47 -67.06
CA LEU A 127 -31.06 -62.06 -67.07
C LEU A 127 -30.94 -60.53 -67.20
N PRO A 128 -29.91 -59.91 -66.60
CA PRO A 128 -29.61 -58.49 -66.80
C PRO A 128 -29.28 -58.21 -68.28
N VAL A 129 -29.84 -57.13 -68.82
CA VAL A 129 -29.54 -56.63 -70.18
C VAL A 129 -28.55 -55.45 -70.17
N GLU A 130 -28.42 -54.80 -69.02
CA GLU A 130 -27.43 -53.78 -68.71
C GLU A 130 -26.65 -54.20 -67.45
N PRO A 131 -25.42 -53.70 -67.25
CA PRO A 131 -24.77 -53.82 -65.94
C PRO A 131 -25.60 -53.09 -64.87
N ASP A 132 -25.60 -53.65 -63.66
CA ASP A 132 -26.11 -52.97 -62.46
C ASP A 132 -25.25 -51.72 -62.21
N SER A 133 -25.86 -50.59 -61.86
CA SER A 133 -25.12 -49.35 -61.61
C SER A 133 -25.72 -48.57 -60.46
N GLU A 134 -24.83 -48.03 -59.63
CA GLU A 134 -25.19 -47.13 -58.54
C GLU A 134 -25.34 -45.69 -59.02
N PHE A 135 -26.22 -44.95 -58.37
CA PHE A 135 -26.47 -43.53 -58.56
C PHE A 135 -26.92 -42.88 -57.26
N ILE A 136 -26.86 -41.55 -57.20
CA ILE A 136 -27.22 -40.75 -56.03
C ILE A 136 -28.46 -39.94 -56.36
N ILE A 137 -29.48 -40.01 -55.50
CA ILE A 137 -30.54 -39.00 -55.43
C ILE A 137 -30.13 -38.01 -54.35
N LYS A 138 -29.92 -36.75 -54.74
CA LYS A 138 -29.70 -35.65 -53.80
C LYS A 138 -31.05 -35.10 -53.35
N VAL A 139 -31.19 -34.86 -52.05
CA VAL A 139 -32.30 -34.08 -51.53
C VAL A 139 -32.00 -32.60 -51.78
N ARG A 140 -33.00 -31.83 -52.20
CA ARG A 140 -32.93 -30.37 -52.31
C ARG A 140 -33.58 -29.74 -51.09
N ASP A 141 -32.79 -28.87 -50.52
CA ASP A 141 -33.07 -27.96 -49.42
C ASP A 141 -34.34 -27.12 -49.63
N ILE A 142 -35.11 -26.97 -48.55
CA ILE A 142 -36.13 -25.93 -48.35
C ILE A 142 -35.80 -25.20 -47.05
N ASN A 143 -35.97 -23.88 -47.02
CA ASN A 143 -35.84 -23.10 -45.79
C ASN A 143 -37.02 -23.41 -44.85
N ASP A 144 -36.85 -24.40 -43.96
CA ASP A 144 -37.91 -24.99 -43.13
C ASP A 144 -37.58 -24.98 -41.62
N ASN A 145 -36.30 -24.82 -41.25
CA ASN A 145 -35.87 -24.56 -39.89
C ASN A 145 -35.73 -23.04 -39.64
N GLU A 146 -35.73 -22.64 -38.37
CA GLU A 146 -35.48 -21.25 -37.98
C GLU A 146 -34.09 -21.09 -37.32
N PRO A 147 -33.42 -19.93 -37.45
CA PRO A 147 -32.15 -19.68 -36.81
C PRO A 147 -32.23 -19.82 -35.27
N GLN A 148 -31.25 -20.42 -34.61
CA GLN A 148 -31.22 -20.59 -33.16
C GLN A 148 -29.91 -20.08 -32.55
N PHE A 149 -29.99 -19.22 -31.54
CA PHE A 149 -28.83 -18.73 -30.80
C PHE A 149 -28.31 -19.77 -29.79
N LEU A 150 -26.99 -19.95 -29.76
CA LEU A 150 -26.29 -20.80 -28.80
C LEU A 150 -26.00 -20.03 -27.50
N ASP A 151 -25.94 -20.71 -26.36
CA ASP A 151 -25.42 -20.19 -25.09
C ASP A 151 -26.10 -18.91 -24.52
N GLY A 152 -27.35 -18.65 -24.91
CA GLY A 152 -28.16 -17.57 -24.32
C GLY A 152 -28.69 -17.89 -22.91
N PRO A 153 -28.92 -16.89 -22.04
CA PRO A 153 -28.77 -15.46 -22.26
C PRO A 153 -27.32 -14.97 -22.16
N TYR A 154 -26.94 -14.05 -23.04
CA TYR A 154 -25.59 -13.50 -23.05
C TYR A 154 -25.42 -12.37 -22.02
N VAL A 155 -24.32 -12.40 -21.26
CA VAL A 155 -23.88 -11.29 -20.41
C VAL A 155 -22.44 -10.96 -20.77
N ALA A 156 -22.13 -9.67 -20.87
CA ALA A 156 -20.79 -9.17 -21.13
C ALA A 156 -20.49 -7.95 -20.26
N THR A 157 -19.20 -7.69 -20.04
CA THR A 157 -18.73 -6.49 -19.35
C THR A 157 -17.64 -5.85 -20.21
N VAL A 158 -17.70 -4.53 -20.37
CA VAL A 158 -16.69 -3.73 -21.07
C VAL A 158 -16.33 -2.52 -20.21
N PRO A 159 -15.05 -2.09 -20.15
CA PRO A 159 -14.73 -0.84 -19.47
C PRO A 159 -15.44 0.33 -20.13
N GLU A 160 -15.93 1.26 -19.32
CA GLU A 160 -16.44 2.52 -19.83
C GLU A 160 -15.37 3.35 -20.54
N MET A 161 -15.77 4.44 -21.19
CA MET A 161 -14.91 5.31 -22.00
C MET A 161 -14.09 4.59 -23.10
N SER A 162 -14.27 3.27 -23.28
CA SER A 162 -13.58 2.43 -24.26
C SER A 162 -13.78 2.97 -25.69
N PRO A 163 -12.72 3.05 -26.50
CA PRO A 163 -12.79 3.68 -27.81
C PRO A 163 -13.74 2.93 -28.76
N GLU A 164 -14.32 3.67 -29.70
CA GLU A 164 -15.17 3.13 -30.76
C GLU A 164 -14.48 1.98 -31.52
N GLY A 165 -15.26 0.95 -31.86
CA GLY A 165 -14.76 -0.28 -32.47
C GLY A 165 -14.24 -1.34 -31.49
N THR A 166 -14.09 -1.02 -30.20
CA THR A 166 -13.74 -2.01 -29.15
C THR A 166 -14.74 -3.17 -29.14
N SER A 167 -14.22 -4.40 -29.14
CA SER A 167 -15.01 -5.63 -29.18
C SER A 167 -15.54 -5.96 -27.78
N VAL A 168 -16.85 -6.12 -27.64
CA VAL A 168 -17.50 -6.38 -26.34
C VAL A 168 -17.72 -7.88 -26.12
N THR A 169 -18.41 -8.55 -27.05
CA THR A 169 -18.64 -9.99 -27.04
C THR A 169 -19.04 -10.47 -28.44
N GLN A 170 -19.21 -11.78 -28.63
CA GLN A 170 -19.66 -12.38 -29.88
C GLN A 170 -20.85 -13.30 -29.61
N VAL A 171 -21.98 -13.03 -30.27
CA VAL A 171 -23.14 -13.94 -30.27
C VAL A 171 -23.01 -14.92 -31.43
N THR A 172 -23.48 -16.15 -31.24
CA THR A 172 -23.45 -17.19 -32.28
C THR A 172 -24.83 -17.81 -32.41
N ALA A 173 -25.35 -17.82 -33.63
CA ALA A 173 -26.52 -18.58 -34.02
C ALA A 173 -26.14 -19.64 -35.05
N THR A 174 -26.91 -20.74 -35.04
CA THR A 174 -26.83 -21.84 -35.98
C THR A 174 -28.17 -22.02 -36.67
N ASP A 175 -28.11 -22.49 -37.90
CA ASP A 175 -29.28 -22.89 -38.68
C ASP A 175 -29.05 -24.32 -39.17
N ALA A 176 -30.12 -25.08 -39.39
CA ALA A 176 -30.03 -26.50 -39.75
C ALA A 176 -29.87 -26.72 -41.26
N ASP A 177 -30.37 -25.79 -42.08
CA ASP A 177 -30.57 -25.92 -43.53
C ASP A 177 -29.24 -25.92 -44.34
N ASP A 178 -29.27 -25.93 -45.68
CA ASP A 178 -28.06 -25.94 -46.51
C ASP A 178 -27.55 -24.52 -46.78
N PRO A 179 -26.37 -24.11 -46.27
CA PRO A 179 -25.78 -22.80 -46.61
C PRO A 179 -25.30 -22.72 -48.08
N SER A 180 -25.40 -23.82 -48.84
CA SER A 180 -25.06 -23.91 -50.27
C SER A 180 -26.26 -23.67 -51.19
N TYR A 181 -27.50 -23.84 -50.68
CA TYR A 181 -28.74 -23.73 -51.46
C TYR A 181 -29.56 -22.55 -50.94
N GLY A 182 -30.17 -21.74 -51.83
CA GLY A 182 -31.01 -20.59 -51.46
C GLY A 182 -30.35 -19.42 -50.70
N ASN A 183 -29.18 -19.63 -50.08
CA ASN A 183 -28.72 -18.95 -48.87
C ASN A 183 -29.61 -19.24 -47.64
N SER A 184 -30.15 -20.47 -47.49
CA SER A 184 -31.02 -20.85 -46.38
C SER A 184 -30.30 -20.71 -45.03
N ALA A 185 -29.38 -21.61 -44.68
CA ALA A 185 -28.56 -21.50 -43.47
C ALA A 185 -27.45 -20.42 -43.51
N ARG A 186 -27.64 -19.30 -44.23
CA ARG A 186 -26.71 -18.15 -44.23
C ARG A 186 -27.25 -17.00 -43.40
N LEU A 187 -26.93 -17.06 -42.12
CA LEU A 187 -27.31 -16.04 -41.16
C LEU A 187 -26.54 -14.73 -41.38
N LEU A 188 -27.27 -13.61 -41.32
CA LEU A 188 -26.69 -12.30 -41.02
C LEU A 188 -27.23 -11.79 -39.68
N TYR A 189 -26.34 -11.17 -38.92
CA TYR A 189 -26.65 -10.55 -37.63
C TYR A 189 -27.01 -9.07 -37.81
N SER A 190 -28.00 -8.60 -37.05
CA SER A 190 -28.44 -7.20 -37.05
C SER A 190 -28.94 -6.78 -35.68
N LEU A 191 -28.87 -5.47 -35.38
CA LEU A 191 -29.34 -4.92 -34.11
C LEU A 191 -30.81 -4.49 -34.23
N VAL A 192 -31.64 -5.01 -33.33
CA VAL A 192 -33.03 -4.58 -33.12
C VAL A 192 -33.07 -3.46 -32.07
N GLU A 193 -32.27 -3.60 -31.01
CA GLU A 193 -32.10 -2.59 -29.94
C GLU A 193 -30.63 -2.53 -29.51
N GLY A 194 -30.16 -1.36 -29.07
CA GLY A 194 -28.76 -1.08 -28.71
C GLY A 194 -28.09 0.05 -29.52
N GLN A 195 -28.75 0.57 -30.56
CA GLN A 195 -28.34 1.81 -31.24
C GLN A 195 -28.57 3.04 -30.34
N PRO A 196 -27.74 4.10 -30.43
CA PRO A 196 -26.53 4.24 -31.24
C PRO A 196 -25.25 3.66 -30.59
N TYR A 197 -25.36 3.12 -29.37
CA TYR A 197 -24.21 2.77 -28.52
C TYR A 197 -23.38 1.58 -29.02
N PHE A 198 -24.01 0.62 -29.70
CA PHE A 198 -23.37 -0.58 -30.20
C PHE A 198 -23.55 -0.78 -31.70
N SER A 199 -22.62 -1.52 -32.30
CA SER A 199 -22.70 -2.08 -33.65
C SER A 199 -22.51 -3.59 -33.61
N VAL A 200 -22.98 -4.32 -34.62
CA VAL A 200 -22.73 -5.76 -34.77
C VAL A 200 -22.15 -6.01 -36.15
N GLU A 201 -21.09 -6.82 -36.22
CA GLU A 201 -20.51 -7.27 -37.49
C GLU A 201 -21.45 -8.31 -38.13
N PRO A 202 -22.13 -7.99 -39.26
CA PRO A 202 -23.24 -8.81 -39.76
C PRO A 202 -22.86 -10.24 -40.13
N THR A 203 -21.58 -10.50 -40.41
CA THR A 203 -21.09 -11.84 -40.80
C THR A 203 -20.59 -12.71 -39.65
N THR A 204 -20.34 -12.14 -38.46
CA THR A 204 -19.70 -12.86 -37.34
C THR A 204 -20.44 -12.78 -36.02
N GLY A 205 -21.40 -11.87 -35.85
CA GLY A 205 -22.10 -11.67 -34.57
C GLY A 205 -21.25 -10.97 -33.50
N VAL A 206 -20.07 -10.45 -33.85
CA VAL A 206 -19.22 -9.66 -32.94
C VAL A 206 -19.86 -8.29 -32.68
N ILE A 207 -20.17 -8.01 -31.42
CA ILE A 207 -20.67 -6.72 -30.94
C ILE A 207 -19.48 -5.80 -30.66
N ARG A 208 -19.57 -4.55 -31.12
CA ARG A 208 -18.57 -3.50 -30.88
C ARG A 208 -19.20 -2.23 -30.31
N MET A 209 -18.42 -1.52 -29.50
CA MET A 209 -18.71 -0.13 -29.11
C MET A 209 -18.85 0.72 -30.37
N ALA A 210 -19.92 1.52 -30.47
CA ALA A 210 -20.15 2.49 -31.55
C ALA A 210 -20.26 3.94 -31.04
N SER A 211 -20.19 4.11 -29.72
CA SER A 211 -20.01 5.39 -29.03
C SER A 211 -19.25 5.14 -27.72
N GLN A 212 -18.56 6.14 -27.17
CA GLN A 212 -18.12 6.11 -25.78
C GLN A 212 -19.35 6.25 -24.85
N MET A 213 -19.26 5.71 -23.65
CA MET A 213 -20.30 5.72 -22.62
C MET A 213 -19.62 5.85 -21.25
N ASP A 214 -20.24 6.56 -20.31
CA ASP A 214 -19.87 6.60 -18.90
C ASP A 214 -20.93 5.91 -18.03
N ARG A 215 -20.48 5.32 -16.93
CA ARG A 215 -21.22 4.42 -16.04
C ARG A 215 -22.00 5.19 -14.98
N GLU A 216 -21.51 6.37 -14.58
CA GLU A 216 -22.17 7.30 -13.66
C GLU A 216 -23.49 7.81 -14.27
N THR A 217 -23.52 8.00 -15.59
CA THR A 217 -24.73 8.27 -16.36
C THR A 217 -25.56 7.01 -16.57
N LYS A 218 -24.93 5.87 -16.92
CA LYS A 218 -25.64 4.59 -17.11
C LYS A 218 -24.72 3.36 -17.07
N ASP A 219 -24.90 2.52 -16.06
CA ASP A 219 -24.13 1.29 -15.81
C ASP A 219 -24.48 0.09 -16.72
N GLN A 220 -25.74 -0.08 -17.12
CA GLN A 220 -26.21 -1.28 -17.82
C GLN A 220 -27.00 -0.99 -19.10
N TYR A 221 -26.64 -1.67 -20.18
CA TYR A 221 -27.29 -1.60 -21.49
C TYR A 221 -27.88 -2.94 -21.90
N LEU A 222 -29.12 -2.91 -22.39
CA LEU A 222 -29.78 -4.04 -23.03
C LEU A 222 -29.58 -3.93 -24.55
N VAL A 223 -29.17 -5.02 -25.18
CA VAL A 223 -28.95 -5.12 -26.61
C VAL A 223 -29.73 -6.32 -27.14
N ILE A 224 -30.55 -6.12 -28.18
CA ILE A 224 -31.33 -7.19 -28.81
C ILE A 224 -30.79 -7.40 -30.22
N ILE A 225 -30.28 -8.60 -30.48
CA ILE A 225 -29.69 -8.98 -31.77
C ILE A 225 -30.63 -9.95 -32.47
N GLN A 226 -30.90 -9.70 -33.74
CA GLN A 226 -31.56 -10.62 -34.65
C GLN A 226 -30.52 -11.37 -35.48
N ALA A 227 -30.64 -12.71 -35.53
CA ALA A 227 -30.02 -13.53 -36.56
C ALA A 227 -31.10 -13.87 -37.60
N LYS A 228 -30.79 -13.72 -38.88
CA LYS A 228 -31.76 -13.86 -39.97
C LYS A 228 -31.16 -14.57 -41.18
N ASP A 229 -31.89 -15.55 -41.70
CA ASP A 229 -31.59 -16.29 -42.92
C ASP A 229 -31.90 -15.48 -44.20
N MET A 230 -31.63 -16.07 -45.39
CA MET A 230 -32.15 -15.69 -46.71
C MET A 230 -32.21 -14.17 -47.04
N VAL A 231 -31.33 -13.34 -46.49
CA VAL A 231 -31.57 -11.89 -46.38
C VAL A 231 -31.85 -11.22 -47.73
N GLY A 232 -33.00 -10.52 -47.80
CA GLY A 232 -33.50 -9.86 -48.99
C GLY A 232 -34.49 -10.69 -49.81
N GLN A 233 -34.76 -11.95 -49.43
CA GLN A 233 -35.69 -12.85 -50.12
C GLN A 233 -36.99 -13.07 -49.31
N PRO A 234 -38.12 -13.40 -49.97
CA PRO A 234 -39.34 -13.82 -49.29
C PRO A 234 -39.22 -15.27 -48.80
N GLY A 235 -39.77 -15.58 -47.62
CA GLY A 235 -39.69 -16.88 -46.96
C GLY A 235 -38.77 -16.92 -45.72
N ALA A 236 -37.99 -15.86 -45.51
CA ALA A 236 -36.96 -15.76 -44.48
C ALA A 236 -37.48 -15.78 -43.02
N PHE A 237 -36.96 -16.67 -42.18
CA PHE A 237 -37.14 -16.72 -40.72
C PHE A 237 -36.08 -15.88 -39.98
N SER A 238 -36.29 -15.68 -38.67
CA SER A 238 -35.35 -14.93 -37.83
C SER A 238 -35.63 -15.13 -36.34
N ALA A 239 -34.59 -15.43 -35.57
CA ALA A 239 -34.66 -15.41 -34.11
C ALA A 239 -33.99 -14.16 -33.52
N THR A 240 -34.26 -13.90 -32.24
CA THR A 240 -33.68 -12.80 -31.48
C THR A 240 -33.08 -13.29 -30.16
N ALA A 241 -31.89 -12.81 -29.83
CA ALA A 241 -31.27 -13.00 -28.52
C ALA A 241 -31.03 -11.67 -27.81
N THR A 242 -31.13 -11.71 -26.48
CA THR A 242 -30.84 -10.59 -25.60
C THR A 242 -29.43 -10.70 -25.05
N VAL A 243 -28.71 -9.59 -25.05
CA VAL A 243 -27.37 -9.43 -24.50
C VAL A 243 -27.42 -8.31 -23.47
N THR A 244 -27.07 -8.62 -22.22
CA THR A 244 -26.89 -7.60 -21.18
C THR A 244 -25.43 -7.20 -21.14
N ILE A 245 -25.15 -5.92 -21.40
CA ILE A 245 -23.81 -5.35 -21.38
C ILE A 245 -23.71 -4.42 -20.18
N ASN A 246 -22.84 -4.77 -19.22
CA ASN A 246 -22.52 -3.91 -18.09
C ASN A 246 -21.25 -3.10 -18.42
N LEU A 247 -21.19 -1.86 -17.97
CA LEU A 247 -19.94 -1.10 -17.92
C LEU A 247 -19.17 -1.50 -16.66
N SER A 248 -17.85 -1.69 -16.78
CA SER A 248 -16.97 -1.78 -15.61
C SER A 248 -16.26 -0.45 -15.37
N ASP A 249 -16.33 -0.04 -14.12
CA ASP A 249 -15.78 1.18 -13.54
C ASP A 249 -14.32 1.46 -13.93
N ILE A 250 -14.03 2.71 -14.28
CA ILE A 250 -12.68 3.29 -14.42
C ILE A 250 -12.57 4.48 -13.48
N ASN A 251 -11.39 4.71 -12.90
CA ASN A 251 -11.17 5.97 -12.18
C ASN A 251 -11.05 7.15 -13.17
N ASP A 252 -12.14 7.86 -13.38
CA ASP A 252 -12.19 9.11 -14.15
C ASP A 252 -12.88 10.29 -13.41
N ASN A 253 -13.60 10.03 -12.31
CA ASN A 253 -14.09 11.09 -11.41
C ASN A 253 -13.16 11.24 -10.19
N PRO A 254 -12.60 12.42 -9.93
CA PRO A 254 -11.85 12.66 -8.70
C PRO A 254 -12.79 13.04 -7.53
N PRO A 255 -12.38 12.81 -6.26
CA PRO A 255 -13.13 13.22 -5.08
C PRO A 255 -13.32 14.74 -5.06
N GLU A 256 -14.56 15.23 -5.15
CA GLU A 256 -14.87 16.66 -5.04
C GLU A 256 -15.33 17.02 -3.63
N PHE A 257 -14.77 18.06 -3.01
CA PHE A 257 -15.32 18.63 -1.78
C PHE A 257 -16.58 19.46 -2.06
N PRO A 258 -17.78 19.09 -1.54
CA PRO A 258 -19.01 19.88 -1.76
C PRO A 258 -18.96 21.26 -1.11
N GLN A 259 -18.02 21.48 -0.18
CA GLN A 259 -17.74 22.79 0.43
C GLN A 259 -16.26 23.15 0.26
N ARG A 260 -16.00 24.30 -0.37
CA ARG A 260 -14.65 24.86 -0.55
C ARG A 260 -14.09 25.55 0.70
N LEU A 261 -14.90 25.66 1.76
CA LEU A 261 -14.52 26.24 3.04
C LEU A 261 -15.37 25.67 4.18
N TYR A 262 -14.76 24.87 5.05
CA TYR A 262 -15.35 24.39 6.30
C TYR A 262 -15.00 25.32 7.47
N TYR A 263 -15.90 25.37 8.45
CA TYR A 263 -15.69 26.04 9.73
C TYR A 263 -15.84 25.04 10.87
N MET A 264 -14.89 25.04 11.81
CA MET A 264 -14.86 24.19 12.99
C MET A 264 -14.36 25.01 14.18
N SER A 265 -14.55 24.48 15.39
CA SER A 265 -13.97 25.04 16.61
C SER A 265 -13.45 23.95 17.53
N VAL A 266 -12.54 24.34 18.44
CA VAL A 266 -11.96 23.48 19.47
C VAL A 266 -11.54 24.34 20.65
N SER A 267 -11.98 23.99 21.86
CA SER A 267 -11.50 24.66 23.08
C SER A 267 -10.03 24.30 23.36
N GLU A 268 -9.27 25.20 23.97
CA GLU A 268 -7.88 24.91 24.36
C GLU A 268 -7.73 23.96 25.55
N GLU A 269 -8.75 23.85 26.41
CA GLU A 269 -8.83 22.77 27.41
C GLU A 269 -8.91 21.37 26.75
N ALA A 270 -9.18 21.28 25.43
CA ALA A 270 -9.33 20.00 24.73
C ALA A 270 -8.03 19.16 24.75
N PRO A 271 -8.11 17.87 25.17
CA PRO A 271 -6.94 17.00 25.19
C PRO A 271 -6.47 16.63 23.78
N VAL A 272 -5.17 16.33 23.66
CA VAL A 272 -4.60 15.73 22.45
C VAL A 272 -5.33 14.42 22.14
N GLY A 273 -5.74 14.25 20.88
CA GLY A 273 -6.62 13.18 20.41
C GLY A 273 -8.08 13.58 20.24
N THR A 274 -8.51 14.77 20.68
CA THR A 274 -9.89 15.26 20.45
C THR A 274 -10.19 15.45 18.96
N THR A 275 -11.34 14.95 18.52
CA THR A 275 -11.90 15.23 17.19
C THR A 275 -12.39 16.67 17.11
N VAL A 276 -11.74 17.48 16.27
CA VAL A 276 -12.11 18.87 15.98
C VAL A 276 -13.32 18.94 15.04
N GLY A 277 -13.45 17.95 14.17
CA GLY A 277 -14.57 17.82 13.25
C GLY A 277 -14.29 16.83 12.13
N LYS A 278 -15.11 16.87 11.08
CA LYS A 278 -14.95 16.05 9.89
C LYS A 278 -15.11 16.87 8.61
N VAL A 279 -14.41 16.46 7.56
CA VAL A 279 -14.71 16.84 6.18
C VAL A 279 -15.09 15.59 5.39
N PHE A 280 -15.75 15.78 4.26
CA PHE A 280 -15.99 14.70 3.30
C PHE A 280 -15.88 15.25 1.88
N ALA A 281 -15.29 14.48 0.99
CA ALA A 281 -15.41 14.64 -0.45
C ALA A 281 -16.40 13.59 -0.99
N GLU A 282 -17.05 13.90 -2.09
CA GLU A 282 -17.91 12.97 -2.83
C GLU A 282 -17.15 12.51 -4.08
N ASP A 283 -17.07 11.20 -4.27
CA ASP A 283 -16.57 10.56 -5.49
C ASP A 283 -17.73 9.79 -6.13
N ARG A 284 -17.69 9.61 -7.46
CA ARG A 284 -18.80 9.04 -8.25
C ARG A 284 -18.54 7.64 -8.76
N ASP A 285 -17.27 7.23 -8.83
CA ASP A 285 -16.82 5.91 -9.22
C ASP A 285 -17.33 4.83 -8.21
N ILE A 286 -16.96 3.56 -8.35
CA ILE A 286 -17.32 2.51 -7.38
C ILE A 286 -16.14 1.66 -6.88
N GLY A 287 -16.23 1.24 -5.62
CA GLY A 287 -15.26 0.34 -5.00
C GLY A 287 -13.89 0.99 -4.80
N ASP A 288 -12.84 0.34 -5.29
CA ASP A 288 -11.45 0.78 -5.07
C ASP A 288 -11.08 2.08 -5.80
N ASN A 289 -11.84 2.47 -6.84
CA ASN A 289 -11.62 3.73 -7.57
C ASN A 289 -12.08 4.94 -6.71
N ALA A 290 -13.33 4.90 -6.22
CA ALA A 290 -13.89 5.92 -5.31
C ALA A 290 -13.31 5.89 -3.88
N ALA A 291 -12.53 4.87 -3.52
CA ALA A 291 -11.86 4.80 -2.23
C ALA A 291 -10.77 5.87 -2.15
N MET A 292 -10.82 6.74 -1.15
CA MET A 292 -9.98 7.93 -1.03
C MET A 292 -9.22 8.00 0.29
N ASP A 293 -8.19 8.84 0.36
CA ASP A 293 -7.45 9.17 1.58
C ASP A 293 -7.30 10.68 1.76
N TYR A 294 -7.26 11.12 3.02
CA TYR A 294 -7.21 12.54 3.39
C TYR A 294 -5.86 12.96 3.98
N PHE A 295 -5.42 14.16 3.64
CA PHE A 295 -4.13 14.73 4.04
C PHE A 295 -4.27 16.20 4.45
N ILE A 296 -3.47 16.66 5.42
CA ILE A 296 -3.32 18.07 5.79
C ILE A 296 -1.98 18.58 5.24
N ASP A 297 -1.99 19.78 4.65
CA ASP A 297 -0.76 20.41 4.13
C ASP A 297 0.23 20.80 5.26
N THR A 298 1.53 20.79 4.95
CA THR A 298 2.59 20.66 5.98
C THR A 298 2.59 21.77 7.03
N ASP A 299 2.24 23.00 6.65
CA ASP A 299 2.31 24.21 7.48
C ASP A 299 1.40 24.21 8.72
N SER A 300 0.49 23.23 8.85
CA SER A 300 -0.31 23.03 10.08
C SER A 300 -0.36 21.59 10.57
N SER A 301 0.40 20.70 9.95
CA SER A 301 0.51 19.29 10.32
C SER A 301 1.13 19.04 11.70
N ASP A 302 1.72 20.06 12.36
CA ASP A 302 2.24 19.98 13.73
C ASP A 302 1.14 20.05 14.80
N VAL A 303 0.05 20.77 14.54
CA VAL A 303 -1.03 21.04 15.52
C VAL A 303 -2.24 20.14 15.27
N PHE A 304 -2.54 19.84 14.01
CA PHE A 304 -3.66 18.97 13.63
C PHE A 304 -3.16 17.76 12.85
N ASN A 305 -3.86 16.65 13.02
CA ASN A 305 -3.74 15.46 12.17
C ASN A 305 -5.09 15.19 11.49
N ILE A 306 -5.08 14.39 10.43
CA ILE A 306 -6.30 13.86 9.82
C ILE A 306 -6.16 12.34 9.67
N ILE A 307 -7.27 11.63 9.78
CA ILE A 307 -7.36 10.20 9.45
C ILE A 307 -8.58 9.97 8.56
N THR A 308 -8.45 9.08 7.59
CA THR A 308 -9.59 8.56 6.84
C THR A 308 -10.35 7.54 7.68
N ASN A 309 -11.68 7.57 7.62
CA ASN A 309 -12.52 6.50 8.12
C ASN A 309 -12.91 5.57 6.96
N ASP A 310 -12.46 4.31 6.99
CA ASP A 310 -12.68 3.37 5.88
C ASP A 310 -14.16 3.03 5.62
N GLU A 311 -15.00 3.01 6.66
CA GLU A 311 -16.42 2.65 6.57
C GLU A 311 -17.31 3.77 5.99
N THR A 312 -16.88 5.02 6.12
CA THR A 312 -17.67 6.22 5.76
C THR A 312 -17.01 7.11 4.71
N GLN A 313 -15.73 6.87 4.41
CA GLN A 313 -14.87 7.73 3.59
C GLN A 313 -14.82 9.20 4.05
N GLU A 314 -15.06 9.47 5.34
CA GLU A 314 -14.92 10.79 5.95
C GLU A 314 -13.46 11.05 6.40
N GLY A 315 -12.99 12.29 6.23
CA GLY A 315 -11.72 12.77 6.79
C GLY A 315 -11.92 13.37 8.18
N ILE A 316 -11.50 12.65 9.23
CA ILE A 316 -11.67 13.03 10.64
C ILE A 316 -10.44 13.84 11.11
N ILE A 317 -10.66 15.10 11.51
CA ILE A 317 -9.60 16.02 11.95
C ILE A 317 -9.42 15.90 13.46
N LEU A 318 -8.18 15.67 13.90
CA LEU A 318 -7.78 15.39 15.26
C LEU A 318 -6.78 16.43 15.79
N LEU A 319 -6.91 16.82 17.05
CA LEU A 319 -5.96 17.67 17.75
C LEU A 319 -4.68 16.89 18.09
N LYS A 320 -3.55 17.21 17.44
CA LYS A 320 -2.24 16.53 17.60
C LYS A 320 -1.38 17.17 18.70
N LYS A 321 -1.56 18.46 18.95
CA LYS A 321 -0.92 19.24 20.03
C LYS A 321 -1.98 20.15 20.65
N ARG A 322 -1.90 20.44 21.95
CA ARG A 322 -2.71 21.51 22.56
C ARG A 322 -2.55 22.82 21.79
N VAL A 323 -3.66 23.53 21.65
CA VAL A 323 -3.73 24.93 21.24
C VAL A 323 -3.78 25.83 22.48
N ASP A 324 -3.72 27.13 22.24
CA ASP A 324 -3.55 28.23 23.20
C ASP A 324 -4.09 29.46 22.44
N TYR A 325 -5.13 30.10 22.98
CA TYR A 325 -5.95 31.12 22.32
C TYR A 325 -5.24 32.47 22.28
N GLU A 326 -4.58 32.84 23.38
CA GLU A 326 -3.73 34.02 23.57
C GLU A 326 -2.60 34.05 22.52
N SER A 327 -1.93 32.92 22.33
CA SER A 327 -0.91 32.73 21.30
C SER A 327 -1.52 32.67 19.89
N LYS A 328 -2.61 31.92 19.69
CA LYS A 328 -3.20 31.71 18.35
C LYS A 328 -4.66 31.22 18.35
N SER A 329 -5.58 32.13 18.58
CA SER A 329 -7.03 31.93 18.47
C SER A 329 -7.58 31.39 17.12
N ARG A 330 -6.80 31.38 16.02
CA ARG A 330 -7.28 30.94 14.68
C ARG A 330 -6.26 30.20 13.83
N TYR A 331 -6.72 29.12 13.20
CA TYR A 331 -6.00 28.33 12.21
C TYR A 331 -6.79 28.26 10.89
N SER A 332 -6.06 28.11 9.79
CA SER A 332 -6.60 27.92 8.45
C SER A 332 -5.74 26.87 7.77
N ILE A 333 -6.24 25.63 7.70
CA ILE A 333 -5.50 24.48 7.18
C ILE A 333 -6.05 24.09 5.81
N GLN A 334 -5.18 23.71 4.88
CA GLN A 334 -5.62 23.10 3.62
C GLN A 334 -5.71 21.59 3.81
N VAL A 335 -6.87 21.02 3.49
CA VAL A 335 -7.11 19.58 3.48
C VAL A 335 -7.24 19.13 2.04
N LYS A 336 -6.63 17.99 1.73
CA LYS A 336 -6.66 17.33 0.42
C LYS A 336 -7.30 15.95 0.55
N ALA A 337 -8.16 15.60 -0.40
CA ALA A 337 -8.59 14.22 -0.64
C ALA A 337 -7.89 13.71 -1.91
N VAL A 338 -7.54 12.42 -1.96
CA VAL A 338 -6.85 11.77 -3.08
C VAL A 338 -7.38 10.35 -3.24
N ASN A 339 -7.61 9.85 -4.46
CA ASN A 339 -7.94 8.43 -4.67
C ASN A 339 -6.80 7.52 -4.19
N ARG A 340 -7.13 6.40 -3.53
CA ARG A 340 -6.16 5.38 -3.09
C ARG A 340 -5.59 4.61 -4.26
N TYR A 341 -6.42 4.35 -5.27
CA TYR A 341 -6.03 3.75 -6.53
C TYR A 341 -6.04 4.82 -7.62
N ILE A 342 -4.90 4.96 -8.31
CA ILE A 342 -4.74 5.82 -9.49
C ILE A 342 -4.19 4.93 -10.60
N ASP A 343 -4.94 4.76 -11.68
CA ASP A 343 -4.49 3.99 -12.83
C ASP A 343 -3.53 4.82 -13.69
N GLU A 344 -2.29 4.36 -13.81
CA GLU A 344 -1.24 5.02 -14.61
C GLU A 344 -1.64 5.29 -16.07
N ARG A 345 -2.64 4.56 -16.61
CA ARG A 345 -3.16 4.73 -17.97
C ARG A 345 -3.96 6.03 -18.14
N PHE A 346 -4.68 6.46 -17.11
CA PHE A 346 -5.63 7.58 -17.15
C PHE A 346 -5.08 8.87 -16.51
N LEU A 347 -3.78 8.89 -16.13
CA LEU A 347 -3.01 10.03 -15.58
C LEU A 347 -3.03 11.37 -16.36
N LYS A 348 -3.84 11.50 -17.40
CA LYS A 348 -4.00 12.70 -18.23
C LYS A 348 -5.39 13.32 -18.14
N GLU A 349 -6.37 12.62 -17.56
CA GLU A 349 -7.79 12.97 -17.73
C GLU A 349 -8.32 13.84 -16.57
N GLY A 350 -7.75 13.71 -15.37
CA GLY A 350 -8.00 14.63 -14.26
C GLY A 350 -6.87 14.70 -13.22
N PRO A 351 -6.93 15.66 -12.28
CA PRO A 351 -6.24 15.55 -11.00
C PRO A 351 -7.04 14.60 -10.10
N PHE A 352 -6.45 13.48 -9.70
CA PHE A 352 -7.00 12.48 -8.75
C PHE A 352 -7.04 13.00 -7.29
N GLU A 353 -7.19 14.32 -7.14
CA GLU A 353 -7.14 15.02 -5.88
C GLU A 353 -7.88 16.36 -5.96
N ASP A 354 -8.59 16.70 -4.89
CA ASP A 354 -9.19 18.02 -4.68
C ASP A 354 -8.78 18.58 -3.32
N THR A 355 -8.91 19.90 -3.15
CA THR A 355 -8.59 20.56 -1.87
C THR A 355 -9.69 21.50 -1.39
N THR A 356 -9.81 21.56 -0.07
CA THR A 356 -10.66 22.48 0.66
C THR A 356 -9.87 23.18 1.77
N ILE A 357 -10.41 24.29 2.27
CA ILE A 357 -9.83 25.00 3.41
C ILE A 357 -10.70 24.73 4.63
N VAL A 358 -10.10 24.39 5.76
CA VAL A 358 -10.78 24.28 7.05
C VAL A 358 -10.29 25.39 7.96
N LYS A 359 -11.20 26.28 8.38
CA LYS A 359 -10.93 27.31 9.38
C LYS A 359 -11.34 26.81 10.75
N ILE A 360 -10.36 26.72 11.64
CA ILE A 360 -10.54 26.27 13.02
C ILE A 360 -10.39 27.49 13.92
N ASN A 361 -11.45 27.85 14.64
CA ASN A 361 -11.40 28.88 15.68
C ASN A 361 -11.14 28.19 17.03
N VAL A 362 -10.12 28.62 17.77
CA VAL A 362 -9.93 28.15 19.14
C VAL A 362 -11.01 28.80 20.03
N GLU A 363 -11.58 28.05 20.95
CA GLU A 363 -12.54 28.55 21.94
C GLU A 363 -11.83 28.79 23.28
N ASP A 364 -11.59 30.08 23.51
CA ASP A 364 -11.28 30.79 24.77
C ASP A 364 -11.91 30.13 26.02
N ALA A 365 -11.09 29.81 27.04
CA ALA A 365 -11.50 28.99 28.18
C ALA A 365 -10.87 29.31 29.57
N ASP A 366 -10.90 30.58 30.01
CA ASP A 366 -10.84 31.00 31.44
C ASP A 366 -9.63 30.42 32.20
N GLU A 367 -8.39 30.83 31.95
CA GLU A 367 -7.19 30.25 32.60
C GLU A 367 -6.93 30.77 34.04
N PRO A 368 -6.20 30.03 34.90
CA PRO A 368 -5.80 30.53 36.21
C PRO A 368 -4.65 31.57 36.12
N PRO A 369 -4.66 32.64 36.96
CA PRO A 369 -3.67 33.70 36.88
C PRO A 369 -2.22 33.22 36.96
N LEU A 370 -1.42 33.46 35.91
CA LEU A 370 -0.04 33.01 35.81
C LEU A 370 0.93 33.94 36.58
N PHE A 371 1.72 33.38 37.49
CA PHE A 371 2.79 34.11 38.19
C PHE A 371 3.95 34.47 37.24
N THR A 372 4.57 35.64 37.45
CA THR A 372 5.70 36.11 36.62
C THR A 372 6.98 35.29 36.80
N LEU A 373 7.08 34.50 37.87
CA LEU A 373 8.15 33.54 38.16
C LEU A 373 7.55 32.31 38.85
N GLU A 374 8.02 31.10 38.51
CA GLU A 374 7.65 29.86 39.22
C GLU A 374 8.09 29.88 40.69
N ASN A 375 9.24 30.51 40.95
CA ASN A 375 9.91 30.56 42.23
C ASN A 375 10.47 31.97 42.47
N TYR A 376 10.10 32.60 43.57
CA TYR A 376 10.65 33.88 44.02
C TYR A 376 11.67 33.62 45.14
N VAL A 377 12.79 34.33 45.11
CA VAL A 377 13.72 34.41 46.25
C VAL A 377 13.68 35.85 46.78
N MET A 378 13.54 35.98 48.09
CA MET A 378 13.47 37.27 48.78
C MET A 378 14.41 37.25 50.00
N GLU A 379 15.04 38.38 50.30
CA GLU A 379 15.98 38.52 51.40
C GLU A 379 15.47 39.53 52.42
N ILE A 380 15.54 39.21 53.71
CA ILE A 380 15.22 40.13 54.79
C ILE A 380 16.14 39.89 55.98
N ARG A 381 16.62 40.96 56.63
CA ARG A 381 17.37 40.83 57.89
C ARG A 381 16.46 40.41 59.03
N GLU A 382 16.99 39.64 59.96
CA GLU A 382 16.32 39.37 61.23
C GLU A 382 16.18 40.61 62.12
N GLY A 383 15.43 40.48 63.21
CA GLY A 383 15.02 41.62 64.04
C GLY A 383 14.13 42.65 63.31
N ALA A 384 13.83 42.45 62.02
CA ALA A 384 13.03 43.35 61.21
C ALA A 384 11.65 43.60 61.84
N MET A 385 11.35 44.88 62.06
CA MET A 385 10.10 45.30 62.72
C MET A 385 8.88 44.80 61.96
N ARG A 386 7.81 44.49 62.70
CA ARG A 386 6.49 44.13 62.15
C ARG A 386 6.04 45.18 61.11
N GLY A 387 5.70 44.70 59.92
CA GLY A 387 5.30 45.53 58.78
C GLY A 387 6.43 45.85 57.81
N THR A 388 7.65 45.34 58.03
CA THR A 388 8.75 45.44 57.05
C THR A 388 8.39 44.68 55.78
N LEU A 389 8.62 45.30 54.63
CA LEU A 389 8.45 44.69 53.31
C LEU A 389 9.57 43.66 53.06
N VAL A 390 9.17 42.41 52.80
CA VAL A 390 10.06 41.31 52.39
C VAL A 390 10.29 41.36 50.88
N GLY A 391 9.22 41.64 50.13
CA GLY A 391 9.20 41.72 48.67
C GLY A 391 7.76 41.71 48.17
N ALA A 392 7.57 41.46 46.87
CA ALA A 392 6.25 41.28 46.27
C ALA A 392 6.28 40.20 45.19
N VAL A 393 5.17 39.49 45.04
CA VAL A 393 4.89 38.61 43.90
C VAL A 393 3.94 39.31 42.91
N THR A 394 3.92 38.86 41.66
CA THR A 394 2.97 39.34 40.65
C THR A 394 2.47 38.15 39.83
N ALA A 395 1.16 38.07 39.64
CA ALA A 395 0.51 37.21 38.66
C ALA A 395 -0.40 38.05 37.75
N ARG A 396 -0.76 37.49 36.60
CA ARG A 396 -1.71 38.07 35.63
C ARG A 396 -2.60 36.98 35.04
N ASP A 397 -3.85 37.28 34.75
CA ASP A 397 -4.68 36.40 33.91
C ASP A 397 -4.10 36.34 32.48
N PRO A 398 -4.08 35.16 31.84
CA PRO A 398 -3.82 35.04 30.41
C PRO A 398 -4.91 35.71 29.55
N ASP A 399 -6.19 35.41 29.83
CA ASP A 399 -7.35 35.81 29.02
C ASP A 399 -7.63 37.33 29.03
N ASP A 400 -7.35 38.00 30.16
CA ASP A 400 -7.61 39.43 30.37
C ASP A 400 -6.50 40.06 31.24
N ASP A 401 -5.50 40.65 30.58
CA ASP A 401 -4.32 41.30 31.21
C ASP A 401 -4.68 42.46 32.17
N GLU A 402 -5.96 42.91 32.20
CA GLU A 402 -6.51 43.90 33.16
C GLU A 402 -7.30 43.26 34.34
N SER A 403 -7.45 41.93 34.39
CA SER A 403 -8.16 41.20 35.45
C SER A 403 -7.63 41.48 36.87
N PRO A 404 -8.51 41.77 37.84
CA PRO A 404 -8.10 41.98 39.22
C PRO A 404 -7.81 40.67 39.95
N VAL A 405 -6.56 40.21 39.88
CA VAL A 405 -6.04 39.05 40.62
C VAL A 405 -5.99 39.32 42.14
N ARG A 406 -6.28 38.30 42.95
CA ARG A 406 -6.15 38.31 44.42
C ARG A 406 -5.06 37.35 44.90
N TYR A 407 -4.31 37.77 45.92
CA TYR A 407 -3.17 37.01 46.46
C TYR A 407 -3.43 36.50 47.89
N SER A 408 -3.08 35.25 48.17
CA SER A 408 -3.22 34.63 49.50
C SER A 408 -2.06 33.67 49.81
N ILE A 409 -1.65 33.54 51.07
CA ILE A 409 -0.63 32.55 51.49
C ILE A 409 -1.30 31.22 51.83
N VAL A 410 -0.77 30.10 51.33
CA VAL A 410 -1.23 28.76 51.70
C VAL A 410 -0.84 28.47 53.15
N HIS A 411 -1.83 28.10 53.96
CA HIS A 411 -1.72 28.25 55.41
C HIS A 411 -1.11 27.04 56.13
N SER A 412 0.11 27.22 56.66
CA SER A 412 0.48 26.59 57.92
C SER A 412 0.20 27.54 59.09
N SER A 413 -0.10 27.00 60.28
CA SER A 413 -0.39 27.79 61.49
C SER A 413 0.81 28.59 62.00
N HIS A 414 2.02 28.23 61.57
CA HIS A 414 3.27 28.93 61.85
C HIS A 414 3.48 30.12 60.89
N LEU A 415 3.41 29.88 59.58
CA LEU A 415 3.67 30.90 58.56
C LEU A 415 2.71 32.10 58.67
N LYS A 416 1.44 31.87 59.04
CA LYS A 416 0.44 32.94 59.28
C LYS A 416 0.79 33.91 60.43
N ARG A 417 1.80 33.58 61.26
CA ARG A 417 2.30 34.48 62.32
C ARG A 417 3.52 35.28 61.91
N LEU A 418 4.35 34.72 61.01
CA LEU A 418 5.58 35.35 60.53
C LEU A 418 5.33 36.28 59.34
N PHE A 419 4.41 35.91 58.43
CA PHE A 419 4.16 36.64 57.19
C PHE A 419 2.67 36.91 56.93
N SER A 420 2.39 38.04 56.27
CA SER A 420 1.11 38.33 55.62
C SER A 420 1.35 38.92 54.24
N ILE A 421 0.46 38.62 53.30
CA ILE A 421 0.45 39.19 51.94
C ILE A 421 -0.68 40.21 51.79
N ASN A 422 -0.45 41.26 51.00
CA ASN A 422 -1.48 42.18 50.56
C ASN A 422 -2.27 41.57 49.39
N GLU A 423 -3.58 41.42 49.61
CA GLU A 423 -4.51 40.77 48.69
C GLU A 423 -4.56 41.37 47.28
N HIS A 424 -4.21 42.65 47.10
CA HIS A 424 -4.37 43.38 45.82
C HIS A 424 -3.07 43.67 45.06
N ASN A 425 -1.90 43.56 45.69
CA ASN A 425 -0.62 43.90 45.04
C ASN A 425 0.53 42.93 45.35
N GLY A 426 0.24 41.77 45.95
CA GLY A 426 1.22 40.70 46.18
C GLY A 426 2.35 41.04 47.16
N ALA A 427 2.33 42.21 47.81
CA ALA A 427 3.37 42.63 48.74
C ALA A 427 3.35 41.79 50.02
N ILE A 428 4.47 41.15 50.34
CA ILE A 428 4.67 40.30 51.52
C ILE A 428 5.37 41.11 52.61
N ILE A 429 4.78 41.14 53.80
CA ILE A 429 5.30 41.86 54.97
C ILE A 429 5.45 40.93 56.18
N THR A 430 6.42 41.22 57.05
CA THR A 430 6.55 40.52 58.35
C THR A 430 5.40 40.88 59.30
N THR A 431 4.87 39.89 60.02
CA THR A 431 3.84 40.10 61.05
C THR A 431 4.36 39.95 62.47
N GLU A 432 5.43 39.18 62.66
CA GLU A 432 6.27 39.10 63.87
C GLU A 432 7.75 39.25 63.43
N PRO A 433 8.68 39.67 64.30
CA PRO A 433 10.10 39.68 63.97
C PRO A 433 10.59 38.28 63.61
N LEU A 434 11.54 38.19 62.68
CA LEU A 434 12.22 36.94 62.33
C LEU A 434 13.52 36.80 63.15
N ASP A 435 13.95 35.55 63.29
CA ASP A 435 15.05 35.04 64.11
C ASP A 435 15.71 33.93 63.27
N ARG A 436 16.98 34.11 62.91
CA ARG A 436 17.72 33.28 61.97
C ARG A 436 18.19 31.97 62.61
N GLU A 437 18.50 32.01 63.90
CA GLU A 437 19.01 30.88 64.68
C GLU A 437 17.92 29.83 64.91
N ILE A 438 16.66 30.26 64.93
CA ILE A 438 15.48 29.40 64.80
C ILE A 438 15.32 28.91 63.35
N ALA A 439 15.35 29.81 62.35
CA ALA A 439 15.16 29.44 60.95
C ALA A 439 15.70 30.45 59.93
N SER A 440 16.89 30.18 59.37
CA SER A 440 17.52 30.98 58.31
C SER A 440 16.79 30.98 56.95
N TRP A 441 15.80 30.10 56.75
CA TRP A 441 14.97 30.05 55.54
C TRP A 441 13.51 29.73 55.86
N HIS A 442 12.60 30.42 55.18
CA HIS A 442 11.18 30.10 55.15
C HIS A 442 10.71 29.85 53.72
N ASN A 443 10.02 28.74 53.48
CA ASN A 443 9.29 28.50 52.24
C ASN A 443 7.81 28.89 52.45
N ILE A 444 7.27 29.72 51.57
CA ILE A 444 5.91 30.23 51.59
C ILE A 444 5.29 29.94 50.22
N THR A 445 4.31 29.04 50.14
CA THR A 445 3.49 28.88 48.93
C THR A 445 2.45 29.99 48.89
N VAL A 446 2.41 30.73 47.80
CA VAL A 446 1.46 31.82 47.55
C VAL A 446 0.51 31.42 46.43
N THR A 447 -0.78 31.60 46.68
CA THR A 447 -1.87 31.46 45.71
C THR A 447 -2.19 32.77 45.03
N ALA A 448 -2.52 32.70 43.73
CA ALA A 448 -3.22 33.76 43.00
C ALA A 448 -4.58 33.21 42.52
N THR A 449 -5.62 34.03 42.62
CA THR A 449 -7.00 33.68 42.22
C THR A 449 -7.65 34.83 41.46
N GLU A 450 -8.41 34.53 40.42
CA GLU A 450 -9.19 35.52 39.67
C GLU A 450 -10.39 36.03 40.54
N THR A 451 -10.85 37.27 40.36
CA THR A 451 -11.90 37.86 41.23
C THR A 451 -13.33 37.50 40.79
N ARG A 452 -13.54 37.18 39.52
CA ARG A 452 -14.83 36.80 38.92
C ARG A 452 -15.06 35.28 39.08
N ASN A 453 -14.02 34.45 38.95
CA ASN A 453 -14.02 32.99 39.14
C ASN A 453 -12.99 32.52 40.20
N PRO A 454 -13.39 32.38 41.48
CA PRO A 454 -12.53 31.86 42.55
C PRO A 454 -12.14 30.37 42.42
N GLU A 455 -12.64 29.62 41.43
CA GLU A 455 -12.26 28.22 41.20
C GLU A 455 -10.95 28.09 40.39
N LYS A 456 -10.55 29.13 39.64
CA LYS A 456 -9.29 29.18 38.90
C LYS A 456 -8.19 29.75 39.83
N ILE A 457 -7.27 28.86 40.23
CA ILE A 457 -6.23 29.11 41.23
C ILE A 457 -4.87 28.65 40.70
N SER A 458 -3.83 29.46 40.88
CA SER A 458 -2.44 29.07 40.67
C SER A 458 -1.63 29.15 41.98
N GLU A 459 -0.46 28.50 42.00
CA GLU A 459 0.48 28.54 43.14
C GLU A 459 1.91 28.83 42.66
N ALA A 460 2.64 29.63 43.44
CA ALA A 460 4.09 29.84 43.29
C ALA A 460 4.80 29.74 44.64
N ASN A 461 6.07 29.33 44.64
CA ASN A 461 6.87 29.24 45.85
C ASN A 461 7.67 30.51 46.09
N VAL A 462 7.69 30.99 47.33
CA VAL A 462 8.49 32.14 47.77
C VAL A 462 9.44 31.67 48.87
N TYR A 463 10.73 31.68 48.56
CA TYR A 463 11.81 31.37 49.48
C TYR A 463 12.31 32.66 50.11
N VAL A 464 12.00 32.88 51.38
CA VAL A 464 12.51 34.00 52.17
C VAL A 464 13.77 33.55 52.89
N GLN A 465 14.91 34.11 52.50
CA GLN A 465 16.16 33.98 53.23
C GLN A 465 16.19 35.02 54.36
N VAL A 466 16.46 34.56 55.58
CA VAL A 466 16.73 35.44 56.71
C VAL A 466 18.23 35.73 56.73
N LEU A 467 18.57 37.00 56.56
CA LEU A 467 19.94 37.50 56.59
C LEU A 467 20.36 37.83 58.03
N ASP A 468 21.60 37.45 58.33
CA ASP A 468 22.25 37.57 59.63
C ASP A 468 22.31 39.02 60.15
N VAL A 469 22.09 39.18 61.45
CA VAL A 469 22.39 40.39 62.22
C VAL A 469 23.04 39.96 63.54
N ASN A 470 24.21 40.51 63.87
CA ASN A 470 24.95 40.16 65.09
C ASN A 470 24.17 40.58 66.36
N ASP A 471 23.40 39.66 66.91
CA ASP A 471 22.40 39.84 67.97
C ASP A 471 22.68 38.93 69.18
N ASN A 472 23.39 37.81 68.98
CA ASN A 472 23.97 37.01 70.05
C ASN A 472 25.34 37.55 70.48
N ALA A 473 25.78 37.15 71.66
CA ALA A 473 27.11 37.47 72.17
C ALA A 473 27.89 36.17 72.44
N PRO A 474 29.21 36.14 72.17
CA PRO A 474 29.96 34.90 72.13
C PRO A 474 30.09 34.30 73.53
N GLU A 475 29.65 33.06 73.72
CA GLU A 475 29.62 32.39 75.03
C GLU A 475 30.58 31.19 75.09
N PHE A 476 30.95 30.76 76.30
CA PHE A 476 31.66 29.49 76.43
C PHE A 476 30.72 28.31 76.07
N PRO A 477 31.13 27.37 75.18
CA PRO A 477 30.30 26.20 74.81
C PRO A 477 30.10 25.20 75.97
N LYS A 478 30.73 25.45 77.12
CA LYS A 478 30.60 24.72 78.38
C LYS A 478 31.20 25.55 79.51
N ASN A 479 30.79 25.30 80.76
CA ASN A 479 31.53 25.82 81.91
C ASN A 479 32.95 25.26 81.91
N TYR A 480 33.96 26.14 81.96
CA TYR A 480 35.34 25.75 82.15
C TYR A 480 35.66 25.76 83.64
N GLU A 481 36.15 24.62 84.12
CA GLU A 481 36.78 24.47 85.44
C GLU A 481 38.20 23.96 85.22
N THR A 482 39.15 24.46 86.02
CA THR A 482 40.56 24.06 85.95
C THR A 482 41.23 24.22 87.32
N PHE A 483 42.53 23.95 87.40
CA PHE A 483 43.27 24.03 88.66
C PHE A 483 44.68 24.61 88.48
N VAL A 484 45.16 25.28 89.51
CA VAL A 484 46.55 25.75 89.61
C VAL A 484 47.19 25.12 90.84
N CYS A 485 48.51 24.96 90.81
CA CYS A 485 49.28 24.34 91.88
C CYS A 485 49.90 25.39 92.81
N GLU A 486 50.05 25.11 94.11
CA GLU A 486 50.73 26.03 95.06
C GLU A 486 52.16 26.39 94.61
N ASN A 487 52.86 25.42 94.03
CA ASN A 487 54.21 25.54 93.47
C ASN A 487 54.26 26.12 92.03
N ALA A 488 53.15 26.61 91.47
CA ALA A 488 53.11 27.14 90.12
C ALA A 488 54.00 28.39 89.98
N VAL A 489 54.78 28.42 88.89
CA VAL A 489 55.64 29.55 88.51
C VAL A 489 54.83 30.58 87.73
N SER A 490 55.27 31.85 87.69
CA SER A 490 54.68 32.89 86.83
C SER A 490 54.96 32.56 85.34
N GLY A 491 53.98 32.80 84.47
CA GLY A 491 54.04 32.49 83.04
C GLY A 491 53.69 31.05 82.66
N GLN A 492 53.18 30.23 83.60
CA GLN A 492 52.74 28.86 83.34
C GLN A 492 51.32 28.84 82.76
N LEU A 493 51.14 28.14 81.63
CA LEU A 493 49.80 27.85 81.07
C LEU A 493 49.04 26.88 81.99
N ILE A 494 47.80 27.21 82.31
CA ILE A 494 46.89 26.41 83.13
C ILE A 494 45.82 25.75 82.26
N GLN A 495 45.20 26.52 81.35
CA GLN A 495 44.01 26.09 80.60
C GLN A 495 43.95 26.83 79.26
N ASN A 496 43.48 26.13 78.21
CA ASN A 496 42.97 26.80 77.00
C ASN A 496 41.43 26.85 77.08
N ILE A 497 40.88 28.02 76.75
CA ILE A 497 39.45 28.27 76.59
C ILE A 497 39.12 28.61 75.15
N SER A 498 37.86 28.48 74.76
CA SER A 498 37.32 28.92 73.47
C SER A 498 35.88 29.41 73.65
N ALA A 499 35.42 30.26 72.76
CA ALA A 499 34.02 30.69 72.70
C ALA A 499 33.33 30.11 71.46
N VAL A 500 32.00 30.20 71.44
CA VAL A 500 31.14 29.96 70.29
C VAL A 500 30.12 31.08 70.21
N ASP A 501 29.69 31.41 68.99
CA ASP A 501 28.53 32.25 68.78
C ASP A 501 27.41 31.46 68.07
N LYS A 502 26.22 32.07 67.98
CA LYS A 502 25.07 31.49 67.26
C LYS A 502 24.89 32.10 65.87
N ASP A 503 25.27 33.37 65.73
CA ASP A 503 25.24 34.18 64.51
C ASP A 503 26.14 33.58 63.39
N ASP A 504 26.10 34.08 62.16
CA ASP A 504 26.71 33.38 61.02
C ASP A 504 28.24 33.45 60.97
N SER A 505 28.86 32.30 61.20
CA SER A 505 30.29 32.06 60.96
C SER A 505 30.81 32.50 59.58
N ALA A 506 29.95 32.68 58.58
CA ALA A 506 30.30 33.17 57.25
C ALA A 506 30.90 34.59 57.23
N GLU A 507 30.48 35.49 58.12
CA GLU A 507 31.04 36.85 58.23
C GLU A 507 32.36 36.89 59.05
N GLY A 508 32.85 35.72 59.50
CA GLY A 508 34.20 35.58 60.04
C GLY A 508 34.33 35.99 61.51
N HIS A 509 33.42 35.49 62.36
CA HIS A 509 33.44 35.63 63.81
C HIS A 509 34.84 35.43 64.41
N HIS A 510 35.37 36.48 65.02
CA HIS A 510 36.68 36.51 65.66
C HIS A 510 36.55 37.05 67.08
N PHE A 511 36.83 36.18 68.06
CA PHE A 511 36.59 36.49 69.47
C PHE A 511 37.83 37.04 70.16
N TYR A 512 37.71 38.22 70.74
CA TYR A 512 38.72 38.87 71.56
C TYR A 512 38.52 38.51 73.04
N PHE A 513 39.55 37.96 73.68
CA PHE A 513 39.49 37.52 75.09
C PHE A 513 40.27 38.44 76.03
N SER A 514 39.62 38.88 77.12
CA SER A 514 40.25 39.73 78.15
C SER A 514 39.74 39.41 79.57
N LEU A 515 40.40 39.96 80.60
CA LEU A 515 39.93 39.87 81.99
C LEU A 515 39.06 41.09 82.32
N ALA A 516 37.89 40.88 82.91
CA ALA A 516 37.04 41.98 83.35
C ALA A 516 37.73 42.80 84.46
N GLN A 517 37.70 44.13 84.33
CA GLN A 517 38.66 45.02 85.00
C GLN A 517 38.26 45.47 86.42
N GLU A 518 37.63 44.61 87.23
CA GLU A 518 37.12 44.99 88.55
C GLU A 518 37.47 44.05 89.74
N ASP A 519 38.06 42.88 89.50
CA ASP A 519 38.44 41.93 90.56
C ASP A 519 39.92 42.04 90.99
N SER A 520 40.20 42.06 92.31
CA SER A 520 41.57 42.02 92.86
C SER A 520 42.36 40.77 92.44
N ASN A 521 41.63 39.69 92.17
CA ASN A 521 42.14 38.37 91.81
C ASN A 521 42.68 38.33 90.37
N SER A 522 42.27 39.27 89.51
CA SER A 522 42.81 39.43 88.14
C SER A 522 44.34 39.54 88.12
N SER A 523 44.94 40.12 89.17
CA SER A 523 46.40 40.29 89.28
C SER A 523 47.19 38.99 89.49
N HIS A 524 46.53 37.83 89.62
CA HIS A 524 47.17 36.52 89.80
C HIS A 524 47.28 35.71 88.50
N PHE A 525 46.58 36.10 87.45
CA PHE A 525 46.47 35.38 86.18
C PHE A 525 46.56 36.36 85.00
N THR A 526 46.85 35.85 83.80
CA THR A 526 46.79 36.62 82.56
C THR A 526 46.09 35.81 81.48
N VAL A 527 45.15 36.43 80.79
CA VAL A 527 44.56 35.90 79.56
C VAL A 527 45.47 36.33 78.41
N LYS A 528 45.82 35.38 77.53
CA LYS A 528 46.49 35.67 76.27
C LYS A 528 45.67 35.09 75.14
N ASP A 529 45.13 35.98 74.32
CA ASP A 529 44.49 35.65 73.06
C ASP A 529 45.45 34.90 72.11
N ASN A 530 44.97 33.86 71.45
CA ASN A 530 45.73 33.08 70.46
C ASN A 530 45.41 33.47 69.02
N GLN A 531 44.41 34.35 68.79
CA GLN A 531 43.94 34.81 67.49
C GLN A 531 43.31 33.72 66.60
N ASP A 532 42.87 32.62 67.21
CA ASP A 532 42.26 31.44 66.57
C ASP A 532 40.91 31.06 67.22
N ASN A 533 40.21 32.04 67.80
CA ASN A 533 39.01 31.87 68.64
C ASN A 533 39.24 31.06 69.93
N THR A 534 40.51 30.88 70.32
CA THR A 534 40.90 30.37 71.64
C THR A 534 41.77 31.38 72.40
N ALA A 535 41.82 31.23 73.72
CA ALA A 535 42.77 31.95 74.57
C ALA A 535 43.43 31.02 75.59
N GLY A 536 44.70 31.26 75.88
CA GLY A 536 45.45 30.60 76.94
C GLY A 536 45.35 31.39 78.25
N ILE A 537 45.13 30.67 79.34
CA ILE A 537 45.06 31.21 80.71
C ILE A 537 46.37 30.89 81.43
N PHE A 538 47.13 31.92 81.77
CA PHE A 538 48.46 31.82 82.37
C PHE A 538 48.48 32.33 83.82
N THR A 539 49.45 31.90 84.61
CA THR A 539 49.76 32.51 85.91
C THR A 539 50.44 33.87 85.73
N GLY A 540 49.89 34.92 86.37
CA GLY A 540 50.53 36.23 86.46
C GLY A 540 51.59 36.28 87.57
N LYS A 541 51.34 35.59 88.68
CA LYS A 541 52.21 35.53 89.87
C LYS A 541 52.62 34.09 90.20
N SER A 542 53.56 33.93 91.14
CA SER A 542 54.00 32.65 91.71
C SER A 542 53.86 32.66 93.23
N GLY A 543 53.71 31.49 93.84
CA GLY A 543 53.53 31.35 95.29
C GLY A 543 52.07 31.49 95.70
N PHE A 544 51.23 30.54 95.26
CA PHE A 544 49.83 30.48 95.64
C PHE A 544 49.68 29.71 96.96
N SER A 545 48.81 30.17 97.87
CA SER A 545 48.60 29.57 99.20
C SER A 545 47.14 29.16 99.41
N ARG A 546 46.89 27.87 99.61
CA ARG A 546 45.58 27.27 99.85
C ARG A 546 45.02 27.58 101.24
N GLN A 547 45.85 28.15 102.12
CA GLN A 547 45.41 28.73 103.39
C GLN A 547 44.89 30.17 103.24
N GLU A 548 45.26 30.87 102.16
CA GLU A 548 44.82 32.24 101.87
C GLU A 548 43.60 32.26 100.93
N GLN A 549 43.65 31.51 99.82
CA GLN A 549 42.55 31.45 98.86
C GLN A 549 42.47 30.07 98.16
N PHE A 550 41.33 29.40 98.28
CA PHE A 550 41.12 28.05 97.73
C PHE A 550 40.57 28.06 96.29
N PHE A 551 39.70 29.02 95.97
CA PHE A 551 39.09 29.19 94.66
C PHE A 551 39.37 30.60 94.12
N PHE A 552 39.75 30.68 92.86
CA PHE A 552 39.77 31.92 92.10
C PHE A 552 38.66 31.86 91.05
N TYR A 553 37.82 32.88 91.03
CA TYR A 553 36.85 33.11 89.95
C TYR A 553 37.46 34.17 89.04
N LEU A 554 37.61 33.86 87.76
CA LEU A 554 38.13 34.77 86.75
C LEU A 554 36.98 35.17 85.82
N PRO A 555 36.40 36.38 85.94
CA PRO A 555 35.49 36.90 84.93
C PRO A 555 36.27 37.21 83.65
N ILE A 556 36.02 36.41 82.61
CA ILE A 556 36.63 36.58 81.29
C ILE A 556 35.61 37.28 80.40
N LEU A 557 35.94 38.49 79.98
CA LEU A 557 35.17 39.27 79.01
C LEU A 557 35.53 38.76 77.61
N ILE A 558 34.51 38.29 76.88
CA ILE A 558 34.62 37.82 75.51
C ILE A 558 33.89 38.85 74.64
N GLN A 559 34.51 39.28 73.56
CA GLN A 559 33.95 40.26 72.62
C GLN A 559 34.05 39.71 71.19
N ASP A 560 33.00 39.86 70.39
CA ASP A 560 33.02 39.54 68.96
C ASP A 560 33.62 40.68 68.10
N ASN A 561 33.66 40.47 66.79
CA ASN A 561 34.00 41.46 65.77
C ASN A 561 32.77 41.98 64.99
N GLY A 562 31.58 41.83 65.56
CA GLY A 562 30.29 42.20 65.00
C GLY A 562 30.09 43.71 64.79
N THR A 563 28.96 44.08 64.18
CA THR A 563 28.59 45.49 63.98
C THR A 563 27.11 45.77 64.32
N PRO A 564 26.80 46.29 65.52
CA PRO A 564 27.71 46.63 66.62
C PRO A 564 28.32 45.37 67.25
N PRO A 565 29.52 45.45 67.85
CA PRO A 565 30.10 44.29 68.52
C PRO A 565 29.44 44.05 69.88
N LEU A 566 29.17 42.79 70.21
CA LEU A 566 28.57 42.37 71.47
C LEU A 566 29.62 41.70 72.38
N THR A 567 29.28 41.61 73.67
CA THR A 567 30.23 41.16 74.70
C THR A 567 29.54 40.34 75.78
N SER A 568 30.13 39.21 76.14
CA SER A 568 29.72 38.37 77.27
C SER A 568 30.75 38.41 78.40
N THR A 569 30.40 37.95 79.60
CA THR A 569 31.38 37.75 80.69
C THR A 569 31.14 36.40 81.34
N ASN A 570 32.03 35.45 81.05
CA ASN A 570 31.91 34.08 81.51
C ASN A 570 32.98 33.80 82.57
N THR A 571 32.60 33.21 83.70
CA THR A 571 33.50 32.97 84.83
C THR A 571 34.21 31.62 84.71
N LEU A 572 35.53 31.64 84.59
CA LEU A 572 36.40 30.47 84.74
C LEU A 572 36.67 30.20 86.22
N THR A 573 36.41 28.99 86.69
CA THR A 573 36.78 28.54 88.04
C THR A 573 38.17 27.91 88.04
N VAL A 574 39.09 28.46 88.84
CA VAL A 574 40.42 27.90 89.10
C VAL A 574 40.50 27.45 90.55
N THR A 575 40.65 26.14 90.77
CA THR A 575 40.84 25.56 92.12
C THR A 575 42.33 25.50 92.46
N LEU A 576 42.71 25.89 93.68
CA LEU A 576 44.09 25.76 94.15
C LEU A 576 44.35 24.38 94.75
N CYS A 577 45.31 23.66 94.18
CA CYS A 577 45.64 22.29 94.53
C CYS A 577 47.09 22.12 95.03
N ASP A 578 47.25 21.15 95.92
CA ASP A 578 48.54 20.54 96.23
C ASP A 578 48.88 19.56 95.08
N CYS A 579 50.07 19.72 94.51
CA CYS A 579 50.51 19.05 93.29
C CYS A 579 51.89 18.39 93.49
N ASP A 580 51.84 17.09 93.77
CA ASP A 580 52.96 16.21 94.07
C ASP A 580 53.85 15.99 92.82
N THR A 581 55.14 16.33 92.89
CA THR A 581 55.99 16.50 91.69
C THR A 581 56.66 15.23 91.16
N GLU A 582 56.43 14.07 91.78
CA GLU A 582 57.16 12.82 91.44
C GLU A 582 56.54 11.99 90.29
N VAL A 583 55.40 12.41 89.73
CA VAL A 583 54.81 11.79 88.52
C VAL A 583 54.48 12.88 87.51
N ASN A 584 54.88 12.70 86.25
CA ASN A 584 54.77 13.72 85.19
C ASN A 584 53.34 13.88 84.61
N THR A 585 52.36 13.98 85.50
CA THR A 585 50.93 14.16 85.23
C THR A 585 50.35 14.99 86.38
N PHE A 586 49.92 16.22 86.13
CA PHE A 586 49.29 17.04 87.16
C PHE A 586 47.90 16.51 87.51
N TYR A 587 47.66 16.16 88.78
CA TYR A 587 46.32 15.82 89.28
C TYR A 587 46.09 16.37 90.69
N CYS A 588 44.99 17.09 90.89
CA CYS A 588 44.54 17.50 92.22
C CYS A 588 44.22 16.27 93.08
N ARG A 589 44.91 16.10 94.21
CA ARG A 589 44.42 15.21 95.29
C ARG A 589 43.26 15.87 96.02
N TYR A 590 42.06 15.78 95.45
CA TYR A 590 40.83 16.08 96.18
C TYR A 590 40.72 15.12 97.38
N GLY A 591 40.86 15.67 98.60
CA GLY A 591 40.63 14.94 99.83
C GLY A 591 39.18 14.45 99.87
N ALA A 592 39.00 13.13 99.80
CA ALA A 592 37.71 12.53 99.48
C ALA A 592 36.67 12.69 100.59
N PHE A 593 35.89 13.78 100.56
CA PHE A 593 34.71 13.96 101.40
C PHE A 593 33.48 13.31 100.75
N MET A 594 33.56 11.99 100.53
CA MET A 594 32.48 11.20 99.94
C MET A 594 31.28 11.13 100.88
N TYR A 595 30.15 11.72 100.47
CA TYR A 595 28.87 11.49 101.14
C TYR A 595 28.47 10.01 101.00
N SER A 596 28.31 9.32 102.14
CA SER A 596 28.01 7.88 102.17
C SER A 596 26.53 7.59 101.89
N LEU A 597 26.17 7.44 100.60
CA LEU A 597 24.95 6.74 100.20
C LEU A 597 25.30 5.29 99.87
N GLY A 598 25.04 4.40 100.84
CA GLY A 598 25.52 3.02 100.85
C GLY A 598 24.77 2.08 99.91
N LEU A 599 25.10 2.11 98.63
CA LEU A 599 24.78 1.06 97.65
C LEU A 599 26.07 0.62 96.95
N SER A 600 26.24 -0.70 96.77
CA SER A 600 27.38 -1.23 96.01
C SER A 600 27.20 -0.96 94.52
N THR A 601 28.31 -0.87 93.79
CA THR A 601 28.33 -0.74 92.32
C THR A 601 27.57 -1.88 91.64
N GLU A 602 27.66 -3.10 92.17
CA GLU A 602 26.90 -4.28 91.71
C GLU A 602 25.38 -4.08 91.81
N ALA A 603 24.89 -3.48 92.90
CA ALA A 603 23.46 -3.19 93.06
C ALA A 603 22.96 -2.14 92.03
N LEU A 604 23.81 -1.17 91.69
CA LEU A 604 23.49 -0.13 90.71
C LEU A 604 23.43 -0.71 89.27
N VAL A 605 24.35 -1.63 88.94
CA VAL A 605 24.31 -2.40 87.68
C VAL A 605 23.05 -3.28 87.61
N ALA A 606 22.66 -3.94 88.70
CA ALA A 606 21.43 -4.74 88.74
C ALA A 606 20.16 -3.90 88.50
N VAL A 607 20.08 -2.70 89.09
CA VAL A 607 18.97 -1.77 88.84
C VAL A 607 18.91 -1.32 87.37
N LEU A 608 20.05 -0.97 86.77
CA LEU A 608 20.12 -0.60 85.35
C LEU A 608 19.71 -1.76 84.41
N ALA A 609 20.10 -2.99 84.73
CA ALA A 609 19.69 -4.18 83.98
C ALA A 609 18.16 -4.40 84.05
N CYS A 610 17.56 -4.24 85.24
CA CYS A 610 16.11 -4.30 85.38
C CYS A 610 15.38 -3.21 84.58
N ILE A 611 15.88 -1.97 84.57
CA ILE A 611 15.30 -0.86 83.80
C ILE A 611 15.34 -1.17 82.30
N LEU A 612 16.46 -1.68 81.78
CA LEU A 612 16.60 -2.08 80.36
C LEU A 612 15.61 -3.20 79.98
N ILE A 613 15.42 -4.22 80.83
CA ILE A 613 14.46 -5.30 80.59
C ILE A 613 13.02 -4.75 80.53
N PHE A 614 12.65 -3.84 81.45
CA PHE A 614 11.33 -3.18 81.41
C PHE A 614 11.15 -2.33 80.15
N LEU A 615 12.19 -1.62 79.69
CA LEU A 615 12.13 -0.77 78.51
C LEU A 615 11.97 -1.60 77.22
N VAL A 616 12.66 -2.74 77.09
CA VAL A 616 12.44 -3.69 75.98
C VAL A 616 11.01 -4.25 76.00
N PHE A 617 10.49 -4.60 77.18
CA PHE A 617 9.11 -5.11 77.31
C PHE A 617 8.05 -4.05 76.96
N PHE A 618 8.30 -2.78 77.31
CA PHE A 618 7.46 -1.65 76.94
C PHE A 618 7.45 -1.41 75.43
N LEU A 619 8.61 -1.41 74.77
CA LEU A 619 8.72 -1.26 73.32
C LEU A 619 8.01 -2.41 72.56
N ALA A 620 8.08 -3.65 73.05
CA ALA A 620 7.35 -4.77 72.48
C ALA A 620 5.81 -4.56 72.53
N ILE A 621 5.29 -4.03 73.65
CA ILE A 621 3.86 -3.70 73.81
C ILE A 621 3.44 -2.56 72.87
N VAL A 622 4.30 -1.57 72.64
CA VAL A 622 4.05 -0.48 71.67
C VAL A 622 4.00 -1.01 70.23
N ALA A 623 4.94 -1.89 69.85
CA ALA A 623 4.95 -2.50 68.52
C ALA A 623 3.69 -3.34 68.24
N ILE A 624 3.25 -4.16 69.21
CA ILE A 624 2.02 -4.95 69.11
C ILE A 624 0.78 -4.06 68.96
N ARG A 625 0.75 -2.88 69.60
CA ARG A 625 -0.35 -1.91 69.43
C ARG A 625 -0.34 -1.22 68.06
N GLN A 626 0.82 -0.89 67.50
CA GLN A 626 0.89 -0.24 66.18
C GLN A 626 0.43 -1.16 65.04
N GLN A 627 0.63 -2.48 65.14
CA GLN A 627 0.17 -3.44 64.12
C GLN A 627 -1.36 -3.55 63.98
N GLN A 628 -2.17 -3.05 64.92
CA GLN A 628 -3.64 -3.20 64.87
C GLN A 628 -4.39 -2.08 64.11
N GLN A 629 -3.71 -1.05 63.58
CA GLN A 629 -4.39 0.13 63.01
C GLN A 629 -4.12 0.45 61.52
N LYS A 630 -3.50 -0.44 60.71
CA LYS A 630 -3.28 -0.16 59.27
C LYS A 630 -3.63 -1.31 58.30
N LYS A 631 -4.54 -0.97 57.38
CA LYS A 631 -4.86 -1.55 56.06
C LYS A 631 -5.55 -0.43 55.25
N PRO A 632 -5.58 -0.46 53.91
CA PRO A 632 -4.79 -1.21 52.91
C PRO A 632 -4.02 -0.18 52.02
N PRO A 633 -3.72 -0.35 50.70
CA PRO A 633 -3.67 -1.54 49.84
C PRO A 633 -2.36 -1.68 48.98
N PHE A 634 -2.19 -2.84 48.30
CA PHE A 634 -1.21 -3.16 47.22
C PHE A 634 0.32 -2.94 47.54
N SER A 635 1.27 -3.70 46.98
CA SER A 635 1.27 -4.57 45.80
C SER A 635 1.98 -5.93 46.01
N GLU A 636 1.79 -6.83 45.05
CA GLU A 636 2.58 -8.00 44.66
C GLU A 636 3.45 -8.76 45.68
N LYS A 637 3.13 -10.05 45.83
CA LYS A 637 4.17 -11.08 45.83
C LYS A 637 3.72 -12.34 45.08
N MET A 638 4.67 -12.89 44.32
CA MET A 638 4.61 -14.14 43.57
C MET A 638 4.63 -15.36 44.50
N GLU A 639 3.79 -16.37 44.22
CA GLU A 639 4.01 -17.76 44.65
C GLU A 639 3.27 -18.73 43.70
N ASP A 640 3.91 -19.86 43.38
CA ASP A 640 3.32 -20.96 42.60
C ASP A 640 2.28 -21.73 43.44
N PHE A 641 1.26 -22.32 42.81
CA PHE A 641 0.89 -23.74 43.04
C PHE A 641 0.01 -24.29 41.90
N ARG A 642 0.03 -25.62 41.74
CA ARG A 642 -0.73 -26.38 40.73
C ARG A 642 -2.18 -26.65 41.20
N GLU A 643 -3.14 -26.78 40.28
CA GLU A 643 -3.60 -28.09 39.76
C GLU A 643 -4.88 -28.04 38.87
N ASN A 644 -4.78 -28.70 37.70
CA ASN A 644 -5.74 -29.66 37.10
C ASN A 644 -7.17 -29.31 36.60
N ILE A 645 -7.58 -30.14 35.61
CA ILE A 645 -8.92 -30.71 35.28
C ILE A 645 -9.75 -30.18 34.07
N VAL A 646 -9.80 -31.04 33.03
CA VAL A 646 -10.95 -31.39 32.12
C VAL A 646 -11.48 -30.28 31.18
N SER A 647 -11.26 -30.32 29.84
CA SER A 647 -11.83 -31.18 28.76
C SER A 647 -13.32 -30.88 28.43
N TYR A 648 -13.87 -31.22 27.26
CA TYR A 648 -13.38 -31.95 26.07
C TYR A 648 -12.96 -30.94 24.96
N ASP A 649 -12.79 -31.18 23.64
CA ASP A 649 -12.98 -32.28 22.67
C ASP A 649 -11.75 -32.26 21.69
N ASP A 650 -11.35 -33.23 20.85
CA ASP A 650 -11.93 -34.35 20.05
C ASP A 650 -12.18 -34.01 18.54
N GLU A 651 -12.23 -35.05 17.67
CA GLU A 651 -11.95 -35.08 16.21
C GLU A 651 -10.49 -34.73 15.78
N GLY A 652 -9.83 -35.44 14.86
CA GLY A 652 -10.19 -36.72 14.23
C GLY A 652 -9.31 -37.11 13.01
N GLY A 653 -8.33 -37.99 13.20
CA GLY A 653 -7.50 -38.58 12.11
C GLY A 653 -6.39 -37.68 11.54
N GLY A 654 -5.30 -38.19 10.94
CA GLY A 654 -4.81 -39.57 10.93
C GLY A 654 -4.57 -40.21 9.56
N GLU A 655 -3.69 -39.63 8.73
CA GLU A 655 -3.05 -40.20 7.53
C GLU A 655 -1.65 -39.58 7.46
N GLU A 656 -0.51 -40.28 7.52
CA GLU A 656 0.07 -41.35 6.64
C GLU A 656 0.75 -40.81 5.37
N ASP A 657 2.08 -40.65 5.45
CA ASP A 657 2.96 -40.23 4.35
C ASP A 657 3.07 -41.31 3.24
N THR A 658 2.28 -41.23 2.16
CA THR A 658 2.55 -42.01 0.93
C THR A 658 2.33 -41.26 -0.39
N GLU A 659 3.42 -41.24 -1.19
CA GLU A 659 3.53 -41.21 -2.66
C GLU A 659 2.68 -40.28 -3.55
N ALA A 660 3.36 -39.24 -4.06
CA ALA A 660 3.51 -38.90 -5.49
C ALA A 660 2.27 -38.80 -6.43
N PHE A 661 2.02 -37.58 -6.94
CA PHE A 661 2.44 -37.15 -8.29
C PHE A 661 1.97 -35.69 -8.55
N ASP A 662 2.90 -34.74 -8.65
CA ASP A 662 2.61 -33.39 -9.16
C ASP A 662 3.01 -33.27 -10.64
N ILE A 663 2.12 -32.70 -11.45
CA ILE A 663 2.23 -32.49 -12.89
C ILE A 663 2.60 -31.04 -13.27
N SER A 664 3.10 -30.24 -12.31
CA SER A 664 3.59 -28.86 -12.47
C SER A 664 4.81 -28.66 -13.39
N ALA A 665 5.13 -29.63 -14.26
CA ALA A 665 6.23 -29.58 -15.23
C ALA A 665 5.95 -28.77 -16.52
N LEU A 666 4.78 -28.12 -16.64
CA LEU A 666 4.37 -27.36 -17.84
C LEU A 666 3.98 -25.90 -17.56
N ARG A 667 4.88 -25.10 -16.97
CA ARG A 667 5.05 -23.64 -17.26
C ARG A 667 6.19 -22.98 -16.48
N THR A 668 7.32 -22.75 -17.14
CA THR A 668 8.27 -21.65 -16.85
C THR A 668 8.90 -21.20 -18.19
N ARG A 669 9.42 -19.98 -18.39
CA ARG A 669 9.72 -18.86 -17.46
C ARG A 669 9.85 -17.55 -18.26
N THR A 670 9.46 -16.40 -17.69
CA THR A 670 9.90 -15.09 -18.21
C THR A 670 9.96 -14.04 -17.10
N VAL A 671 11.16 -13.54 -16.77
CA VAL A 671 11.51 -12.14 -16.40
C VAL A 671 13.03 -12.02 -16.61
N MET A 672 13.51 -10.86 -17.08
CA MET A 672 14.94 -10.59 -17.33
C MET A 672 15.66 -10.00 -16.12
N ARG A 673 17.00 -10.16 -16.06
CA ARG A 673 17.87 -8.99 -15.83
C ARG A 673 19.29 -9.12 -16.43
N THR A 674 19.56 -8.26 -17.41
CA THR A 674 20.82 -7.54 -17.67
C THR A 674 22.18 -8.24 -17.53
N HIS A 675 22.87 -8.44 -18.66
CA HIS A 675 24.31 -8.12 -18.80
C HIS A 675 24.63 -7.71 -20.26
N LYS A 676 25.62 -6.82 -20.47
CA LYS A 676 26.02 -6.32 -21.81
C LYS A 676 27.26 -7.06 -22.38
N PRO A 677 27.49 -7.08 -23.71
CA PRO A 677 28.18 -8.20 -24.37
C PRO A 677 29.59 -7.92 -24.91
N ARG A 678 30.37 -9.01 -25.09
CA ARG A 678 31.54 -9.21 -25.99
C ARG A 678 31.91 -10.71 -25.93
N LYS A 679 32.43 -11.40 -26.96
CA LYS A 679 32.76 -11.05 -28.36
C LYS A 679 32.93 -12.36 -29.17
N LYS A 680 32.58 -12.39 -30.47
CA LYS A 680 32.91 -13.44 -31.48
C LYS A 680 32.60 -14.92 -31.14
N VAL A 681 31.48 -15.43 -31.67
CA VAL A 681 31.47 -16.50 -32.69
C VAL A 681 30.35 -16.14 -33.68
N THR A 682 30.56 -16.32 -34.98
CA THR A 682 29.55 -16.08 -36.04
C THR A 682 29.37 -17.36 -36.84
N SER A 683 28.16 -17.93 -36.82
CA SER A 683 27.78 -19.13 -37.57
C SER A 683 26.99 -18.77 -38.85
N GLU A 684 27.33 -19.42 -39.95
CA GLU A 684 26.98 -18.99 -41.31
C GLU A 684 25.62 -19.49 -41.81
N ILE A 685 24.55 -19.21 -41.06
CA ILE A 685 23.18 -19.69 -41.40
C ILE A 685 22.20 -18.56 -41.77
N GLN A 686 22.54 -17.29 -41.53
CA GLN A 686 21.72 -16.13 -41.94
C GLN A 686 22.15 -15.45 -43.27
N SER A 687 23.08 -16.05 -44.02
CA SER A 687 23.50 -15.57 -45.34
C SER A 687 22.72 -16.20 -46.52
N LEU A 688 22.25 -17.45 -46.38
CA LEU A 688 21.68 -18.22 -47.51
C LEU A 688 20.20 -17.92 -47.79
N TYR A 689 19.40 -17.46 -46.82
CA TYR A 689 17.99 -17.12 -47.05
C TYR A 689 17.78 -15.77 -47.78
N ARG A 690 18.86 -15.12 -48.25
CA ARG A 690 18.81 -13.84 -48.96
C ARG A 690 19.21 -13.92 -50.44
N GLN A 691 19.42 -15.13 -50.97
CA GLN A 691 19.80 -15.37 -52.38
C GLN A 691 18.71 -15.99 -53.26
N SER A 692 17.59 -16.44 -52.69
CA SER A 692 16.48 -17.10 -53.41
C SER A 692 15.42 -16.15 -54.02
N LEU A 693 15.52 -14.83 -53.78
CA LEU A 693 14.51 -13.83 -54.18
C LEU A 693 15.06 -12.69 -55.08
N GLN A 694 16.10 -12.97 -55.86
CA GLN A 694 16.61 -12.06 -56.90
C GLN A 694 16.74 -12.75 -58.27
N VAL A 695 15.78 -13.60 -58.60
CA VAL A 695 15.72 -14.33 -59.86
C VAL A 695 14.32 -14.17 -60.46
N GLY A 696 14.20 -13.38 -61.52
CA GLY A 696 12.95 -13.20 -62.26
C GLY A 696 12.54 -14.45 -63.06
N PRO A 697 11.28 -14.52 -63.52
CA PRO A 697 10.70 -15.72 -64.14
C PRO A 697 11.41 -16.19 -65.43
N ASP A 698 12.20 -15.32 -66.07
CA ASP A 698 12.91 -15.63 -67.32
C ASP A 698 14.31 -16.24 -67.16
N SER A 699 14.79 -16.51 -65.93
CA SER A 699 16.12 -17.11 -65.78
C SER A 699 16.18 -18.54 -66.35
N ALA A 700 17.32 -18.88 -66.97
CA ALA A 700 17.57 -20.23 -67.47
C ALA A 700 17.50 -21.28 -66.34
N ILE A 701 17.98 -20.94 -65.14
CA ILE A 701 17.98 -21.82 -63.95
C ILE A 701 16.56 -22.15 -63.50
N PHE A 702 15.63 -21.19 -63.53
CA PHE A 702 14.23 -21.44 -63.20
C PHE A 702 13.54 -22.30 -64.26
N ARG A 703 13.82 -22.06 -65.55
CA ARG A 703 13.34 -22.90 -66.66
C ARG A 703 13.88 -24.34 -66.57
N GLU A 704 15.14 -24.51 -66.16
CA GLU A 704 15.78 -25.81 -65.95
C GLU A 704 15.14 -26.57 -64.78
N PHE A 705 14.95 -25.92 -63.61
CA PHE A 705 14.22 -26.46 -62.46
C PHE A 705 12.79 -26.90 -62.80
N ILE A 706 12.03 -26.07 -63.53
CA ILE A 706 10.68 -26.42 -64.01
C ILE A 706 10.74 -27.63 -64.95
N SER A 707 11.73 -27.71 -65.86
CA SER A 707 11.88 -28.85 -66.77
C SER A 707 12.26 -30.14 -66.05
N GLU A 708 13.04 -30.07 -64.97
CA GLU A 708 13.41 -31.21 -64.13
C GLU A 708 12.21 -31.74 -63.35
N LYS A 709 11.45 -30.87 -62.68
CA LYS A 709 10.21 -31.24 -61.96
C LYS A 709 9.11 -31.74 -62.89
N LEU A 710 8.98 -31.16 -64.09
CA LEU A 710 8.07 -31.66 -65.13
C LEU A 710 8.47 -33.06 -65.60
N LYS A 711 9.76 -33.35 -65.73
CA LYS A 711 10.27 -34.66 -66.14
C LYS A 711 10.09 -35.71 -65.05
N GLU A 712 10.32 -35.35 -63.79
CA GLU A 712 10.07 -36.19 -62.62
C GLU A 712 8.59 -36.61 -62.56
N ALA A 713 7.66 -35.63 -62.60
CA ALA A 713 6.21 -35.88 -62.57
C ALA A 713 5.69 -36.69 -63.76
N ASN A 714 6.24 -36.51 -64.97
CA ASN A 714 5.89 -37.32 -66.15
C ASN A 714 6.55 -38.72 -66.17
N SER A 715 7.35 -39.06 -65.16
CA SER A 715 8.03 -40.36 -65.03
C SER A 715 7.62 -41.17 -63.80
N ASP A 716 6.73 -40.64 -62.97
CA ASP A 716 6.20 -41.31 -61.78
C ASP A 716 5.26 -42.47 -62.17
N PRO A 717 5.60 -43.74 -61.87
CA PRO A 717 4.78 -44.90 -62.22
C PRO A 717 3.56 -45.11 -61.31
N SER A 718 3.35 -44.27 -60.30
CA SER A 718 2.21 -44.34 -59.37
C SER A 718 1.02 -43.45 -59.77
N VAL A 719 1.20 -42.55 -60.74
CA VAL A 719 0.16 -41.63 -61.23
C VAL A 719 -0.77 -42.33 -62.22
N PRO A 720 -2.12 -42.21 -62.09
CA PRO A 720 -3.06 -42.78 -63.07
C PRO A 720 -2.97 -42.05 -64.42
N PRO A 721 -3.15 -42.75 -65.55
CA PRO A 721 -3.04 -42.13 -66.87
C PRO A 721 -4.17 -41.12 -67.13
N TYR A 722 -3.81 -39.95 -67.64
CA TYR A 722 -4.73 -38.85 -67.97
C TYR A 722 -5.81 -39.26 -68.98
N ASP A 723 -7.06 -39.42 -68.51
CA ASP A 723 -8.15 -38.52 -68.93
C ASP A 723 -9.40 -38.73 -68.04
N SER A 724 -9.58 -37.90 -67.00
CA SER A 724 -10.80 -37.88 -66.19
C SER A 724 -11.13 -36.47 -65.70
N LEU A 725 -12.15 -35.87 -66.33
CA LEU A 725 -12.85 -34.71 -65.77
C LEU A 725 -13.60 -35.15 -64.51
N GLN A 726 -12.97 -34.98 -63.34
CA GLN A 726 -13.69 -34.96 -62.07
C GLN A 726 -14.12 -33.54 -61.72
N THR A 727 -15.37 -33.40 -61.33
CA THR A 727 -15.98 -32.14 -60.88
C THR A 727 -15.41 -31.73 -59.54
N TYR A 728 -14.94 -30.49 -59.42
CA TYR A 728 -14.62 -29.90 -58.12
C TYR A 728 -15.86 -29.85 -57.23
N ALA A 729 -15.87 -30.66 -56.18
CA ALA A 729 -16.68 -30.40 -55.00
C ALA A 729 -15.86 -29.45 -54.09
N PHE A 730 -16.52 -28.46 -53.50
CA PHE A 730 -15.88 -27.50 -52.61
C PHE A 730 -15.66 -28.13 -51.23
N GLU A 731 -14.41 -28.45 -50.89
CA GLU A 731 -14.04 -28.82 -49.52
C GLU A 731 -14.10 -27.57 -48.62
N GLY A 732 -14.82 -27.65 -47.50
CA GLY A 732 -15.10 -26.51 -46.64
C GLY A 732 -13.86 -25.97 -45.92
N THR A 733 -13.73 -24.65 -45.86
CA THR A 733 -12.57 -23.97 -45.23
C THR A 733 -12.69 -23.90 -43.71
N GLY A 734 -12.19 -24.93 -43.03
CA GLY A 734 -12.17 -25.03 -41.57
C GLY A 734 -10.76 -25.08 -40.96
N SER A 735 -9.93 -24.05 -41.14
CA SER A 735 -8.69 -23.88 -40.35
C SER A 735 -8.20 -22.43 -40.32
N LEU A 736 -7.74 -21.97 -39.16
CA LEU A 736 -7.25 -20.61 -38.92
C LEU A 736 -5.77 -20.47 -39.31
N ALA A 737 -5.48 -19.69 -40.34
CA ALA A 737 -4.16 -19.17 -40.67
C ALA A 737 -4.27 -17.69 -41.09
N GLY A 738 -3.29 -16.87 -40.71
CA GLY A 738 -3.41 -15.40 -40.77
C GLY A 738 -3.56 -14.83 -42.20
N SER A 739 -4.47 -13.86 -42.36
CA SER A 739 -4.70 -13.18 -43.64
C SER A 739 -3.48 -12.37 -44.08
N LEU A 740 -3.01 -12.60 -45.31
CA LEU A 740 -2.01 -11.78 -45.99
C LEU A 740 -2.67 -10.57 -46.68
N SER A 741 -3.22 -9.65 -45.90
CA SER A 741 -3.82 -8.39 -46.38
C SER A 741 -2.98 -7.16 -46.00
N SER A 742 -1.70 -7.13 -46.43
CA SER A 742 -0.76 -6.05 -46.11
C SER A 742 0.13 -5.59 -47.28
N LEU A 743 -0.35 -5.73 -48.53
CA LEU A 743 0.28 -5.15 -49.73
C LEU A 743 -0.70 -4.25 -50.52
N GLY A 744 -1.22 -3.24 -49.82
CA GLY A 744 -2.06 -2.17 -50.37
C GLY A 744 -1.36 -0.81 -50.37
N SER A 745 -0.10 -0.73 -50.83
CA SER A 745 0.66 0.53 -50.90
C SER A 745 0.49 1.23 -52.24
N ASN A 746 0.10 2.51 -52.21
CA ASN A 746 0.05 3.37 -53.41
C ASN A 746 1.43 3.51 -54.08
N THR A 747 1.57 2.92 -55.27
CA THR A 747 2.47 3.44 -56.33
C THR A 747 1.77 3.29 -57.67
N SER A 748 1.37 4.41 -58.26
CA SER A 748 0.89 4.48 -59.64
C SER A 748 2.08 4.50 -60.59
N ASP A 749 2.29 3.41 -61.33
CA ASP A 749 3.17 3.38 -62.50
C ASP A 749 2.44 2.74 -63.69
N MET A 750 2.70 3.23 -64.89
CA MET A 750 2.05 2.80 -66.14
C MET A 750 2.90 1.80 -66.94
N ASP A 751 2.33 1.34 -68.06
CA ASP A 751 2.89 0.39 -69.02
C ASP A 751 3.16 -1.04 -68.48
N GLN A 752 2.09 -1.84 -68.39
CA GLN A 752 2.18 -3.29 -68.57
C GLN A 752 1.71 -3.64 -70.00
N SER A 753 2.62 -4.19 -70.82
CA SER A 753 2.28 -4.78 -72.13
C SER A 753 2.09 -6.29 -71.95
N TYR A 754 1.01 -6.82 -72.50
CA TYR A 754 0.64 -8.24 -72.42
C TYR A 754 0.80 -8.98 -73.76
N ASP A 755 1.48 -8.37 -74.73
CA ASP A 755 1.58 -8.87 -76.12
C ASP A 755 2.24 -10.26 -76.20
N TYR A 756 3.11 -10.60 -75.24
CA TYR A 756 3.77 -11.90 -75.12
C TYR A 756 2.81 -13.09 -74.90
N LEU A 757 1.57 -12.85 -74.46
CA LEU A 757 0.56 -13.89 -74.29
C LEU A 757 0.07 -14.49 -75.63
N ALA A 758 0.32 -13.82 -76.75
CA ALA A 758 -0.06 -14.32 -78.08
C ALA A 758 0.76 -15.55 -78.54
N ASP A 759 1.99 -15.69 -78.04
CA ASP A 759 2.92 -16.76 -78.41
C ASP A 759 2.72 -18.06 -77.59
N TRP A 760 1.93 -18.02 -76.52
CA TRP A 760 1.72 -19.15 -75.60
C TRP A 760 0.74 -20.22 -76.13
N GLY A 761 0.35 -20.13 -77.40
CA GLY A 761 -0.48 -21.13 -78.09
C GLY A 761 -1.95 -20.74 -78.24
N PRO A 762 -2.75 -21.56 -78.95
CA PRO A 762 -4.06 -21.16 -79.48
C PRO A 762 -5.10 -20.80 -78.41
N HIS A 763 -5.05 -21.41 -77.22
CA HIS A 763 -5.99 -21.11 -76.13
C HIS A 763 -5.79 -19.72 -75.51
N PHE A 764 -4.56 -19.18 -75.49
CA PHE A 764 -4.27 -17.90 -74.85
C PHE A 764 -4.57 -16.69 -75.73
N LYS A 765 -4.86 -16.88 -77.03
CA LYS A 765 -5.23 -15.79 -77.95
C LYS A 765 -6.51 -15.05 -77.56
N GLN A 766 -7.47 -15.70 -76.92
CA GLN A 766 -8.67 -15.03 -76.41
C GLN A 766 -8.36 -14.12 -75.21
N LEU A 767 -7.47 -14.54 -74.31
CA LEU A 767 -6.99 -13.73 -73.19
C LEU A 767 -6.16 -12.54 -73.68
N ALA A 768 -5.20 -12.78 -74.58
CA ALA A 768 -4.42 -11.70 -75.19
C ALA A 768 -5.31 -10.65 -75.89
N GLY A 769 -6.39 -11.10 -76.54
CA GLY A 769 -7.38 -10.21 -77.18
C GLY A 769 -8.20 -9.35 -76.21
N MET A 770 -8.43 -9.80 -74.97
CA MET A 770 -9.16 -9.02 -73.95
C MET A 770 -8.31 -7.88 -73.35
N TYR A 771 -7.00 -8.06 -73.21
CA TYR A 771 -6.11 -7.09 -72.56
C TYR A 771 -5.36 -6.16 -73.52
N SER A 772 -5.48 -6.36 -74.85
CA SER A 772 -4.85 -5.51 -75.87
C SER A 772 -5.78 -4.44 -76.48
N SER A 773 -7.07 -4.46 -76.15
CA SER A 773 -8.11 -3.69 -76.87
C SER A 773 -8.47 -2.32 -76.27
N HIS A 774 -7.48 -1.49 -75.90
CA HIS A 774 -7.72 -0.10 -75.46
C HIS A 774 -6.63 0.91 -75.89
N ARG A 775 -6.31 0.98 -77.20
CA ARG A 775 -5.52 2.09 -77.79
C ARG A 775 -6.04 2.56 -79.17
N THR A 776 -7.18 3.24 -79.19
CA THR A 776 -7.65 4.20 -80.23
C THR A 776 -8.77 5.07 -79.62
N VAL A 777 -9.06 6.32 -80.02
CA VAL A 777 -8.33 7.40 -80.72
C VAL A 777 -9.12 8.70 -80.45
N GLY A 778 -8.45 9.85 -80.31
CA GLY A 778 -9.08 11.19 -80.39
C GLY A 778 -8.83 12.10 -79.18
N ASP A 779 -8.58 13.37 -79.51
CA ASP A 779 -8.49 14.59 -78.68
C ASP A 779 -7.69 14.55 -77.36
#